data_AF-A0A562ZL52-F1
#
_entry.id   AF-A0A562ZL52-F1
#
_cell.length_a   1.000
_cell.length_b   1.000
_cell.length_c   1.000
_cell.angle_alpha   90.00
_cell.angle_beta   90.00
_cell.angle_gamma   90.00
#
_symmetry.space_group_name_H-M   'P 1'
#
loop_
_entity.id
_entity.type
_entity.pdbx_description
1 polymer ?
#
loop_
_entity_poly.entity_id
_entity_poly.type
_entity_poly.pdbx_seq_one_letter_code
_entity_poly.pdbx_strand_id
1 'polypeptide(L)'
;MTSTDAAAAAPTQRRVAVLYAIFFLSGFCGLIYESIWSHYLKLLLGHASYAQAVVLVVFVGGLALGAWLTGRFSERIRRPILAYAIIEAAVAALAFSFHGIFENVSAWAASEFLPAMCGAPGACSAVWLLAAALILPASILLGSTFPLMSAGVMRLGVAPGRGLSLLYFLNSLGAALGVLGSGFFLLPALGLPGTILLAGAFNVLVALAAYITDSVGRKPAAPAVPSAGPAAPADAIAAPLVPLLCAAAVTGLSSFIYEVVWIRMLTLVMGAATHSFELMLAPFIFGLAIGAWWIRDRIATAKSPLKLLAGIQIAMGLLAVATLPLYVACYDIMAATLRTVARTEEGYLLFNLVSVAIAAAVMLPATICAGMTLPLITALLLRRGHGERQVGQVYGVNTFGAIAGVLVAVHLLIPALGLKWSLAVAAAIDVVLGLVLWGLALRHAPAARPRAAFVWLAGGAVASLAALVAMPLLAPIDATRMASGVFRHGQARVDFGHPIIFHQDGRTATVTVIERPNGVRSLITNGKSDGATHPARKDTGPDDHTMVLLGALGPLHHPQARTAAVIGMGTGTSSAVLLEAKGLTQVDTIEIEPLMVEAAQLFRPRNAKVFDDPRSRIVIDDARAHFAKTRASYDIVVSEPSNPWVSGVAGLFTVQFYRHVSAHLAPDGHFVQWLHLYEASPELVASIIRAFAEVFPEFRAYSANDIDIVLVARNDGKLPALSPQALDSAAGLQRELLQLGIVNVAQLAAHESGRSNAIRLLANSFGAPPNSDFFPYVDHRAASDRFRGRSAKILFSLRDSPVPLLDFVAGAPGYAGQVHSATVYMPPSVRNMASSWHGLRYLRGEALKPEELAYFGSYAPDYALVRSWVADCRFPADTGGIWVSLVRVASDMIPGQTAQAAQSFWQGALRRCGAKLQPAQAVWLELFAAVAGRNPEAIHGPARQVLAQDKLLDGESRAYATLAAVSASYATGRREEAARIFVEQRQKLPPARMETGPMRYLMMLLTAKQKAKASP
;
A
#
# COMPACT_ATOMS: atom_id res chain seq x y z
N MET A 1 6.59 -2.50 -62.08
CA MET A 1 7.06 -1.41 -61.20
C MET A 1 8.34 -0.85 -61.80
N THR A 2 8.27 0.34 -62.40
CA THR A 2 9.43 1.02 -62.98
C THR A 2 10.25 1.73 -61.88
N SER A 3 11.52 2.03 -62.12
CA SER A 3 12.42 2.66 -61.13
C SER A 3 11.93 4.02 -60.58
N THR A 4 11.03 4.69 -61.31
CA THR A 4 10.37 5.94 -60.92
C THR A 4 9.29 5.77 -59.84
N ASP A 5 8.58 4.64 -59.79
CA ASP A 5 7.58 4.36 -58.75
C ASP A 5 8.23 4.06 -57.38
N ALA A 6 9.41 3.44 -57.38
CA ALA A 6 10.16 3.13 -56.16
C ALA A 6 10.70 4.40 -55.47
N ALA A 7 11.13 5.41 -56.24
CA ALA A 7 11.62 6.69 -55.73
C ALA A 7 10.51 7.55 -55.08
N ALA A 8 9.27 7.47 -55.60
CA ALA A 8 8.11 8.18 -55.05
C ALA A 8 7.49 7.50 -53.81
N ALA A 9 7.66 6.18 -53.65
CA ALA A 9 7.14 5.41 -52.52
C ALA A 9 7.97 5.55 -51.22
N ALA A 10 9.29 5.70 -51.34
CA ALA A 10 10.22 5.82 -50.20
C ALA A 10 9.92 6.98 -49.22
N PRO A 11 9.61 8.22 -49.66
CA PRO A 11 9.26 9.31 -48.75
C PRO A 11 7.93 9.09 -48.02
N THR A 12 6.93 8.47 -48.67
CA THR A 12 5.63 8.16 -48.04
C THR A 12 5.77 7.07 -46.99
N GLN A 13 6.56 6.02 -47.25
CA GLN A 13 6.85 4.97 -46.27
C GLN A 13 7.59 5.50 -45.04
N ARG A 14 8.58 6.39 -45.23
CA ARG A 14 9.27 7.06 -44.12
C ARG A 14 8.32 7.89 -43.25
N ARG A 15 7.39 8.64 -43.86
CA ARG A 15 6.38 9.41 -43.09
C ARG A 15 5.49 8.49 -42.26
N VAL A 16 4.96 7.43 -42.86
CA VAL A 16 4.12 6.46 -42.14
C VAL A 16 4.87 5.81 -40.98
N ALA A 17 6.16 5.48 -41.17
CA ALA A 17 7.00 4.94 -40.08
C ALA A 17 7.19 5.95 -38.93
N VAL A 18 7.39 7.23 -39.23
CA VAL A 18 7.44 8.29 -38.21
C VAL A 18 6.10 8.43 -37.48
N LEU A 19 4.98 8.44 -38.21
CA LEU A 19 3.63 8.50 -37.61
C LEU A 19 3.36 7.31 -36.67
N TYR A 20 3.85 6.13 -37.01
CA TYR A 20 3.80 4.94 -36.15
C TYR A 20 4.66 5.09 -34.89
N ALA A 21 5.88 5.61 -35.00
CA ALA A 21 6.75 5.83 -33.85
C ALA A 21 6.20 6.90 -32.88
N ILE A 22 5.68 8.01 -33.41
CA ILE A 22 5.07 9.05 -32.55
C ILE A 22 3.78 8.55 -31.90
N PHE A 23 3.01 7.69 -32.57
CA PHE A 23 1.78 7.13 -31.99
C PHE A 23 2.06 6.10 -30.89
N PHE A 24 3.18 5.36 -30.99
CA PHE A 24 3.70 4.58 -29.87
C PHE A 24 4.04 5.46 -28.67
N LEU A 25 4.76 6.57 -28.87
CA LEU A 25 5.13 7.48 -27.79
C LEU A 25 3.91 8.21 -27.19
N SER A 26 2.92 8.56 -28.01
CA SER A 26 1.64 9.10 -27.55
C SER A 26 0.91 8.10 -26.65
N GLY A 27 0.83 6.82 -27.05
CA GLY A 27 0.27 5.77 -26.21
C GLY A 27 1.01 5.58 -24.87
N PHE A 28 2.34 5.65 -24.90
CA PHE A 28 3.18 5.64 -23.69
C PHE A 28 2.83 6.79 -22.74
N CYS A 29 2.65 8.00 -23.24
CA CYS A 29 2.23 9.16 -22.43
C CYS A 29 0.78 9.03 -21.93
N GLY A 30 -0.12 8.54 -22.79
CA GLY A 30 -1.54 8.38 -22.47
C GLY A 30 -1.77 7.56 -21.20
N LEU A 31 -1.04 6.45 -21.04
CA LEU A 31 -1.17 5.58 -19.86
C LEU A 31 -0.34 6.03 -18.67
N ILE A 32 0.69 6.85 -18.88
CA ILE A 32 1.29 7.60 -17.77
C ILE A 32 0.25 8.53 -17.14
N TYR A 33 -0.56 9.23 -17.96
CA TYR A 33 -1.62 10.09 -17.43
C TYR A 33 -2.69 9.31 -16.66
N GLU A 34 -3.17 8.19 -17.19
CA GLU A 34 -4.16 7.35 -16.49
C GLU A 34 -3.64 6.87 -15.14
N SER A 35 -2.39 6.39 -15.11
CA SER A 35 -1.72 5.96 -13.88
C SER A 35 -1.61 7.11 -12.88
N ILE A 36 -1.00 8.24 -13.27
CA ILE A 36 -0.80 9.40 -12.39
C ILE A 36 -2.12 10.00 -11.91
N TRP A 37 -3.11 10.16 -12.79
CA TRP A 37 -4.41 10.71 -12.40
C TRP A 37 -5.15 9.80 -11.43
N SER A 38 -4.95 8.48 -11.50
CA SER A 38 -5.43 7.57 -10.47
C SER A 38 -4.84 7.86 -9.11
N HIS A 39 -3.56 8.19 -9.04
CA HIS A 39 -2.91 8.62 -7.80
C HIS A 39 -3.42 9.98 -7.30
N TYR A 40 -3.53 10.99 -8.18
CA TYR A 40 -4.06 12.30 -7.80
C TYR A 40 -5.51 12.24 -7.33
N LEU A 41 -6.40 11.63 -8.12
CA LEU A 41 -7.83 11.57 -7.78
C LEU A 41 -8.08 10.72 -6.54
N LYS A 42 -7.22 9.74 -6.24
CA LYS A 42 -7.25 9.01 -4.97
C LYS A 42 -7.01 9.92 -3.76
N LEU A 43 -6.22 10.98 -3.88
CA LEU A 43 -6.02 11.96 -2.80
C LEU A 43 -7.29 12.80 -2.54
N LEU A 44 -8.07 13.08 -3.58
CA LEU A 44 -9.31 13.88 -3.50
C LEU A 44 -10.53 13.05 -3.11
N LEU A 45 -10.70 11.88 -3.73
CA LEU A 45 -11.81 10.96 -3.49
C LEU A 45 -11.62 10.14 -2.21
N GLY A 46 -10.39 10.08 -1.69
CA GLY A 46 -9.99 9.31 -0.51
C GLY A 46 -9.87 7.81 -0.76
N HIS A 47 -10.72 7.26 -1.62
CA HIS A 47 -10.90 5.83 -1.75
C HIS A 47 -10.19 5.26 -3.00
N ALA A 48 -9.23 4.34 -2.82
CA ALA A 48 -8.41 3.81 -3.91
C ALA A 48 -9.22 3.08 -5.00
N SER A 49 -10.09 2.14 -4.63
CA SER A 49 -10.93 1.40 -5.59
C SER A 49 -11.95 2.29 -6.31
N TYR A 50 -12.55 3.26 -5.61
CA TYR A 50 -13.44 4.24 -6.26
C TYR A 50 -12.67 5.18 -7.16
N ALA A 51 -11.52 5.70 -6.75
CA ALA A 51 -10.69 6.56 -7.59
C ALA A 51 -10.32 5.85 -8.89
N GLN A 52 -9.91 4.57 -8.83
CA GLN A 52 -9.68 3.77 -10.02
C GLN A 52 -10.95 3.63 -10.88
N ALA A 53 -12.11 3.33 -10.28
CA ALA A 53 -13.36 3.27 -11.02
C ALA A 53 -13.74 4.61 -11.68
N VAL A 54 -13.54 5.74 -10.99
CA VAL A 54 -13.80 7.09 -11.54
C VAL A 54 -12.84 7.41 -12.65
N VAL A 55 -11.55 7.19 -12.44
CA VAL A 55 -10.54 7.44 -13.47
C VAL A 55 -10.89 6.60 -14.67
N LEU A 56 -11.18 5.32 -14.48
CA LEU A 56 -11.58 4.47 -15.58
C LEU A 56 -12.84 5.00 -16.28
N VAL A 57 -13.90 5.33 -15.56
CA VAL A 57 -15.15 5.85 -16.15
C VAL A 57 -14.94 7.19 -16.87
N VAL A 58 -14.21 8.14 -16.27
CA VAL A 58 -14.04 9.51 -16.79
C VAL A 58 -12.96 9.57 -17.85
N PHE A 59 -11.83 8.89 -17.66
CA PHE A 59 -10.75 8.80 -18.63
C PHE A 59 -11.24 8.06 -19.88
N VAL A 60 -11.75 6.83 -19.72
CA VAL A 60 -12.29 6.02 -20.82
C VAL A 60 -13.54 6.70 -21.41
N GLY A 61 -14.38 7.34 -20.61
CA GLY A 61 -15.51 8.16 -21.07
C GLY A 61 -15.10 9.39 -21.87
N GLY A 62 -14.05 10.08 -21.44
CA GLY A 62 -13.42 11.16 -22.19
C GLY A 62 -12.85 10.65 -23.51
N LEU A 63 -12.14 9.51 -23.50
CA LEU A 63 -11.65 8.88 -24.72
C LEU A 63 -12.79 8.56 -25.70
N ALA A 64 -13.90 8.01 -25.20
CA ALA A 64 -15.09 7.70 -25.99
C ALA A 64 -15.70 8.96 -26.61
N LEU A 65 -15.90 9.99 -25.79
CA LEU A 65 -16.49 11.26 -26.20
C LEU A 65 -15.62 11.98 -27.23
N GLY A 66 -14.30 12.07 -26.97
CA GLY A 66 -13.32 12.63 -27.88
C GLY A 66 -13.30 11.90 -29.23
N ALA A 67 -13.27 10.57 -29.21
CA ALA A 67 -13.28 9.78 -30.43
C ALA A 67 -14.58 9.93 -31.24
N TRP A 68 -15.72 9.96 -30.55
CA TRP A 68 -17.03 10.16 -31.18
C TRP A 68 -17.18 11.56 -31.80
N LEU A 69 -16.81 12.61 -31.05
CA LEU A 69 -16.83 14.00 -31.54
C LEU A 69 -15.92 14.16 -32.75
N THR A 70 -14.68 13.71 -32.67
CA THR A 70 -13.73 13.81 -33.77
C THR A 70 -14.15 12.97 -34.97
N GLY A 71 -14.70 11.78 -34.76
CA GLY A 71 -15.26 10.96 -35.84
C GLY A 71 -16.42 11.67 -36.57
N ARG A 72 -17.26 12.43 -35.87
CA ARG A 72 -18.34 13.22 -36.49
C ARG A 72 -17.81 14.33 -37.41
N PHE A 73 -16.64 14.88 -37.11
CA PHE A 73 -16.07 16.02 -37.83
C PHE A 73 -14.87 15.65 -38.72
N SER A 74 -14.36 14.41 -38.69
CA SER A 74 -13.11 14.01 -39.36
C SER A 74 -13.12 14.32 -40.86
N GLU A 75 -14.27 14.12 -41.51
CA GLU A 75 -14.44 14.35 -42.95
C GLU A 75 -14.31 15.83 -43.33
N ARG A 76 -14.60 16.73 -42.38
CA ARG A 76 -14.44 18.18 -42.53
C ARG A 76 -13.01 18.65 -42.25
N ILE A 77 -12.23 17.87 -41.51
CA ILE A 77 -10.86 18.23 -41.14
C ILE A 77 -9.95 17.95 -42.34
N ARG A 78 -9.46 19.01 -42.99
CA ARG A 78 -8.58 18.89 -44.17
C ARG A 78 -7.19 18.33 -43.84
N ARG A 79 -6.63 18.70 -42.67
CA ARG A 79 -5.28 18.33 -42.21
C ARG A 79 -5.35 17.57 -40.88
N PRO A 80 -5.66 16.26 -40.90
CA PRO A 80 -5.82 15.47 -39.68
C PRO A 80 -4.53 15.33 -38.86
N ILE A 81 -3.35 15.26 -39.50
CA ILE A 81 -2.06 15.16 -38.80
C ILE A 81 -1.71 16.47 -38.09
N LEU A 82 -2.00 17.63 -38.70
CA LEU A 82 -1.86 18.92 -38.03
C LEU A 82 -2.83 19.05 -36.85
N ALA A 83 -4.10 18.65 -37.03
CA ALA A 83 -5.07 18.65 -35.92
C ALA A 83 -4.59 17.75 -34.77
N TYR A 84 -4.03 16.58 -35.08
CA TYR A 84 -3.39 15.70 -34.09
C TYR A 84 -2.25 16.42 -33.37
N ALA A 85 -1.35 17.10 -34.08
CA ALA A 85 -0.26 17.86 -33.48
C ALA A 85 -0.75 18.97 -32.52
N ILE A 86 -1.83 19.68 -32.89
CA ILE A 86 -2.44 20.71 -32.03
C ILE A 86 -3.03 20.09 -30.76
N ILE A 87 -3.71 18.94 -30.89
CA ILE A 87 -4.27 18.24 -29.74
C ILE A 87 -3.18 17.76 -28.78
N GLU A 88 -2.09 17.18 -29.30
CA GLU A 88 -0.95 16.74 -28.49
C GLU A 88 -0.29 17.92 -27.75
N ALA A 89 -0.16 19.08 -28.41
CA ALA A 89 0.33 20.31 -27.77
C ALA A 89 -0.62 20.83 -26.67
N ALA A 90 -1.94 20.73 -26.88
CA ALA A 90 -2.92 21.09 -25.87
C ALA A 90 -2.90 20.15 -24.65
N VAL A 91 -2.73 18.84 -24.88
CA VAL A 91 -2.52 17.85 -23.80
C VAL A 91 -1.26 18.19 -23.00
N ALA A 92 -0.15 18.53 -23.66
CA ALA A 92 1.07 18.95 -22.98
C ALA A 92 0.87 20.20 -22.11
N ALA A 93 0.16 21.22 -22.61
CA ALA A 93 -0.14 22.43 -21.84
C ALA A 93 -0.99 22.14 -20.59
N LEU A 94 -1.98 21.25 -20.71
CA LEU A 94 -2.77 20.78 -19.58
C LEU A 94 -1.91 19.99 -18.58
N ALA A 95 -1.02 19.12 -19.06
CA ALA A 95 -0.10 18.36 -18.21
C ALA A 95 0.82 19.28 -17.38
N PHE A 96 1.39 20.32 -17.99
CA PHE A 96 2.24 21.29 -17.29
C PHE A 96 1.50 22.11 -16.23
N SER A 97 0.20 22.36 -16.44
CA SER A 97 -0.63 23.14 -15.53
C SER A 97 -1.34 22.28 -14.47
N PHE A 98 -1.41 20.96 -14.67
CA PHE A 98 -2.28 20.06 -13.92
C PHE A 98 -1.99 20.05 -12.42
N HIS A 99 -0.72 19.92 -12.02
CA HIS A 99 -0.35 19.81 -10.60
C HIS A 99 -0.79 21.06 -9.81
N GLY A 100 -0.47 22.27 -10.31
CA GLY A 100 -0.87 23.51 -9.65
C GLY A 100 -2.39 23.70 -9.64
N ILE A 101 -3.11 23.30 -10.70
CA ILE A 101 -4.58 23.29 -10.70
C ILE A 101 -5.09 22.33 -9.63
N PHE A 102 -4.56 21.11 -9.57
CA PHE A 102 -4.99 20.09 -8.62
C PHE A 102 -4.78 20.52 -7.17
N GLU A 103 -3.62 21.09 -6.82
CA GLU A 103 -3.36 21.57 -5.45
C GLU A 103 -4.36 22.66 -5.04
N ASN A 104 -4.54 23.68 -5.90
CA ASN A 104 -5.46 24.78 -5.63
C ASN A 104 -6.90 24.29 -5.52
N VAL A 105 -7.34 23.44 -6.45
CA VAL A 105 -8.69 22.88 -6.45
C VAL A 105 -8.91 21.97 -5.24
N SER A 106 -7.93 21.14 -4.87
CA SER A 106 -8.05 20.23 -3.72
C SER A 106 -8.07 20.99 -2.39
N ALA A 107 -7.24 22.03 -2.24
CA ALA A 107 -7.24 22.89 -1.07
C ALA A 107 -8.59 23.62 -0.92
N TRP A 108 -9.05 24.29 -1.98
CA TRP A 108 -10.38 24.91 -2.01
C TRP A 108 -11.51 23.90 -1.77
N ALA A 109 -11.37 22.70 -2.33
CA ALA A 109 -12.36 21.64 -2.17
C ALA A 109 -12.51 21.25 -0.70
N ALA A 110 -11.39 20.99 -0.03
CA ALA A 110 -11.36 20.58 1.36
C ALA A 110 -11.77 21.69 2.33
N SER A 111 -11.42 22.96 2.06
CA SER A 111 -11.70 24.06 2.99
C SER A 111 -13.12 24.65 2.84
N GLU A 112 -13.65 24.71 1.61
CA GLU A 112 -14.87 25.45 1.31
C GLU A 112 -15.94 24.59 0.63
N PHE A 113 -15.60 23.96 -0.49
CA PHE A 113 -16.59 23.33 -1.37
C PHE A 113 -17.23 22.08 -0.75
N LEU A 114 -16.43 21.13 -0.29
CA LEU A 114 -16.91 19.85 0.23
C LEU A 114 -17.68 20.05 1.54
N PRO A 115 -17.21 20.85 2.51
CA PRO A 115 -18.01 21.14 3.70
C PRO A 115 -19.34 21.86 3.42
N ALA A 116 -19.42 22.64 2.34
CA ALA A 116 -20.66 23.33 1.95
C ALA A 116 -21.63 22.44 1.17
N MET A 117 -21.11 21.58 0.30
CA MET A 117 -21.91 20.74 -0.61
C MET A 117 -22.24 19.36 -0.05
N CYS A 118 -21.46 18.87 0.91
CA CYS A 118 -21.58 17.53 1.47
C CYS A 118 -22.06 17.61 2.92
N GLY A 119 -23.38 17.70 3.14
CA GLY A 119 -23.95 17.78 4.50
C GLY A 119 -24.11 16.43 5.20
N ALA A 120 -24.65 15.40 4.53
CA ALA A 120 -24.93 14.09 5.11
C ALA A 120 -23.86 13.04 4.70
N PRO A 121 -23.48 12.10 5.59
CA PRO A 121 -22.53 11.04 5.25
C PRO A 121 -23.05 10.12 4.14
N GLY A 122 -22.14 9.67 3.26
CA GLY A 122 -22.34 8.45 2.47
C GLY A 122 -22.52 8.58 0.95
N ALA A 123 -22.74 9.76 0.37
CA ALA A 123 -22.79 9.91 -1.10
C ALA A 123 -22.66 11.37 -1.57
N CYS A 124 -21.50 12.01 -1.37
CA CYS A 124 -21.31 13.36 -1.91
C CYS A 124 -20.92 13.32 -3.40
N SER A 125 -21.91 13.34 -4.30
CA SER A 125 -21.72 13.34 -5.76
C SER A 125 -20.88 14.52 -6.26
N ALA A 126 -20.85 15.63 -5.53
CA ALA A 126 -20.07 16.82 -5.86
C ALA A 126 -18.56 16.53 -5.97
N VAL A 127 -18.01 15.65 -5.12
CA VAL A 127 -16.59 15.25 -5.19
C VAL A 127 -16.29 14.53 -6.51
N TRP A 128 -17.21 13.68 -6.96
CA TRP A 128 -17.08 12.89 -8.19
C TRP A 128 -17.14 13.77 -9.43
N LEU A 129 -18.03 14.77 -9.42
CA LEU A 129 -18.10 15.78 -10.48
C LEU A 129 -16.84 16.63 -10.53
N LEU A 130 -16.28 17.01 -9.38
CA LEU A 130 -15.04 17.77 -9.31
C LEU A 130 -13.84 16.95 -9.83
N ALA A 131 -13.72 15.70 -9.37
CA ALA A 131 -12.72 14.75 -9.87
C ALA A 131 -12.85 14.55 -11.39
N ALA A 132 -14.07 14.44 -11.90
CA ALA A 132 -14.31 14.32 -13.33
C ALA A 132 -13.89 15.58 -14.09
N ALA A 133 -14.24 16.77 -13.58
CA ALA A 133 -13.90 18.05 -14.20
C ALA A 133 -12.38 18.28 -14.32
N LEU A 134 -11.58 17.75 -13.38
CA LEU A 134 -10.12 17.88 -13.41
C LEU A 134 -9.46 17.13 -14.57
N ILE A 135 -9.97 15.95 -14.95
CA ILE A 135 -9.30 15.08 -15.95
C ILE A 135 -10.06 14.96 -17.27
N LEU A 136 -11.37 15.25 -17.30
CA LEU A 136 -12.22 15.08 -18.49
C LEU A 136 -11.73 15.89 -19.70
N PRO A 137 -11.31 17.17 -19.59
CA PRO A 137 -10.84 17.93 -20.76
C PRO A 137 -9.65 17.27 -21.46
N ALA A 138 -8.63 16.86 -20.68
CA ALA A 138 -7.46 16.17 -21.22
C ALA A 138 -7.83 14.78 -21.78
N SER A 139 -8.76 14.08 -21.13
CA SER A 139 -9.25 12.77 -21.59
C SER A 139 -10.01 12.85 -22.93
N ILE A 140 -10.81 13.91 -23.14
CA ILE A 140 -11.47 14.18 -24.43
C ILE A 140 -10.43 14.41 -25.53
N LEU A 141 -9.40 15.22 -25.24
CA LEU A 141 -8.32 15.48 -26.19
C LEU A 141 -7.56 14.20 -26.55
N LEU A 142 -7.22 13.37 -25.56
CA LEU A 142 -6.59 12.06 -25.78
C LEU A 142 -7.50 11.16 -26.64
N GLY A 143 -8.82 11.19 -26.45
CA GLY A 143 -9.78 10.43 -27.26
C GLY A 143 -9.80 10.80 -28.74
N SER A 144 -9.49 12.06 -29.05
CA SER A 144 -9.44 12.57 -30.41
C SER A 144 -8.20 12.09 -31.18
N THR A 145 -7.16 11.61 -30.51
CA THR A 145 -5.87 11.24 -31.13
C THR A 145 -5.99 10.08 -32.13
N PHE A 146 -6.69 9.00 -31.75
CA PHE A 146 -6.80 7.80 -32.57
C PHE A 146 -7.57 8.04 -33.90
N PRO A 147 -8.75 8.69 -33.93
CA PRO A 147 -9.43 9.01 -35.19
C PRO A 147 -8.62 9.95 -36.09
N LEU A 148 -7.92 10.95 -35.54
CA LEU A 148 -7.11 11.87 -36.35
C LEU A 148 -5.92 11.16 -36.97
N MET A 149 -5.18 10.37 -36.19
CA MET A 149 -4.05 9.61 -36.70
C MET A 149 -4.50 8.59 -37.76
N SER A 150 -5.61 7.91 -37.51
CA SER A 150 -6.22 6.97 -38.46
C SER A 150 -6.59 7.64 -39.79
N ALA A 151 -7.28 8.79 -39.74
CA ALA A 151 -7.63 9.56 -40.93
C ALA A 151 -6.38 10.04 -41.69
N GLY A 152 -5.34 10.50 -40.96
CA GLY A 152 -4.07 10.92 -41.54
C GLY A 152 -3.35 9.79 -42.29
N VAL A 153 -3.19 8.63 -41.65
CA VAL A 153 -2.51 7.47 -42.24
C VAL A 153 -3.30 6.88 -43.42
N MET A 154 -4.63 6.85 -43.34
CA MET A 154 -5.48 6.40 -44.46
C MET A 154 -5.37 7.32 -45.68
N ARG A 155 -5.34 8.64 -45.49
CA ARG A 155 -5.17 9.62 -46.59
C ARG A 155 -3.78 9.62 -47.22
N LEU A 156 -2.80 8.99 -46.56
CA LEU A 156 -1.48 8.70 -47.14
C LEU A 156 -1.44 7.41 -47.99
N GLY A 157 -2.58 6.73 -48.16
CA GLY A 157 -2.72 5.55 -49.04
C GLY A 157 -2.46 4.21 -48.35
N VAL A 158 -2.42 4.15 -47.02
CA VAL A 158 -2.27 2.89 -46.28
C VAL A 158 -3.61 2.14 -46.25
N ALA A 159 -3.59 0.85 -46.58
CA ALA A 159 -4.78 0.00 -46.58
C ALA A 159 -5.46 0.02 -45.19
N PRO A 160 -6.79 0.27 -45.10
CA PRO A 160 -7.48 0.49 -43.83
C PRO A 160 -7.29 -0.66 -42.83
N GLY A 161 -7.36 -1.92 -43.28
CA GLY A 161 -7.22 -3.08 -42.40
C GLY A 161 -5.85 -3.16 -41.71
N ARG A 162 -4.75 -3.03 -42.47
CA ARG A 162 -3.39 -3.14 -41.94
C ARG A 162 -2.97 -1.87 -41.18
N GLY A 163 -3.31 -0.70 -41.70
CA GLY A 163 -2.96 0.59 -41.08
C GLY A 163 -3.61 0.79 -39.72
N LEU A 164 -4.93 0.60 -39.62
CA LEU A 164 -5.66 0.76 -38.35
C LEU A 164 -5.21 -0.24 -37.29
N SER A 165 -4.98 -1.49 -37.70
CA SER A 165 -4.51 -2.55 -36.79
C SER A 165 -3.12 -2.25 -36.23
N LEU A 166 -2.20 -1.73 -37.06
CA LEU A 166 -0.85 -1.36 -36.61
C LEU A 166 -0.85 -0.12 -35.72
N LEU A 167 -1.69 0.88 -36.01
CA LEU A 167 -1.88 2.04 -35.12
C LEU A 167 -2.37 1.60 -33.74
N TYR A 168 -3.41 0.75 -33.71
CA TYR A 168 -3.94 0.24 -32.45
C TYR A 168 -2.91 -0.61 -31.68
N PHE A 169 -2.13 -1.45 -32.38
CA PHE A 169 -1.02 -2.21 -31.80
C PHE A 169 0.04 -1.30 -31.17
N LEU A 170 0.57 -0.33 -31.91
CA LEU A 170 1.69 0.50 -31.45
C LEU A 170 1.29 1.41 -30.29
N ASN A 171 0.11 2.01 -30.36
CA ASN A 171 -0.42 2.80 -29.26
C ASN A 171 -0.61 1.95 -28.00
N SER A 172 -1.22 0.76 -28.13
CA SER A 172 -1.46 -0.15 -27.00
C SER A 172 -0.15 -0.73 -26.44
N LEU A 173 0.86 -0.97 -27.29
CA LEU A 173 2.19 -1.40 -26.85
C LEU A 173 2.90 -0.30 -26.06
N GLY A 174 2.86 0.94 -26.57
CA GLY A 174 3.39 2.10 -25.86
C GLY A 174 2.69 2.29 -24.52
N ALA A 175 1.35 2.19 -24.51
CA ALA A 175 0.50 2.24 -23.33
C ALA A 175 0.90 1.21 -22.25
N ALA A 176 1.07 -0.07 -22.60
CA ALA A 176 1.49 -1.10 -21.67
C ALA A 176 2.87 -0.83 -21.05
N LEU A 177 3.81 -0.30 -21.85
CA LEU A 177 5.13 0.12 -21.36
C LEU A 177 5.07 1.40 -20.53
N GLY A 178 4.13 2.30 -20.83
CA GLY A 178 3.87 3.53 -20.08
C GLY A 178 3.40 3.26 -18.66
N VAL A 179 2.50 2.29 -18.48
CA VAL A 179 2.05 1.84 -17.15
C VAL A 179 3.24 1.36 -16.32
N LEU A 180 4.02 0.41 -16.83
CA LEU A 180 5.19 -0.15 -16.12
C LEU A 180 6.28 0.92 -15.88
N GLY A 181 6.52 1.77 -16.88
CA GLY A 181 7.46 2.89 -16.79
C GLY A 181 7.09 3.87 -15.69
N SER A 182 5.81 4.25 -15.62
CA SER A 182 5.29 5.19 -14.63
C SER A 182 5.48 4.68 -13.20
N GLY A 183 5.03 3.46 -12.94
CA GLY A 183 4.98 2.86 -11.61
C GLY A 183 6.31 2.50 -10.99
N PHE A 184 7.15 1.82 -11.78
CA PHE A 184 8.40 1.24 -11.27
C PHE A 184 9.60 2.18 -11.39
N PHE A 185 9.55 3.18 -12.28
CA PHE A 185 10.71 4.04 -12.55
C PHE A 185 10.42 5.51 -12.33
N LEU A 186 9.37 6.05 -12.95
CA LEU A 186 9.16 7.51 -12.94
C LEU A 186 8.61 8.01 -11.61
N LEU A 187 7.60 7.36 -11.03
CA LEU A 187 7.02 7.78 -9.74
C LEU A 187 8.03 7.70 -8.58
N PRO A 188 8.81 6.61 -8.41
CA PRO A 188 9.83 6.56 -7.36
C PRO A 188 10.95 7.59 -7.54
N ALA A 189 11.26 7.99 -8.77
CA ALA A 189 12.37 8.91 -9.07
C ALA A 189 11.94 10.38 -9.07
N LEU A 190 10.75 10.70 -9.57
CA LEU A 190 10.30 12.06 -9.88
C LEU A 190 9.05 12.49 -9.08
N GLY A 191 8.40 11.56 -8.37
CA GLY A 191 7.11 11.80 -7.73
C GLY A 191 5.98 12.05 -8.75
N LEU A 192 4.79 12.39 -8.23
CA LEU A 192 3.63 12.71 -9.07
C LEU A 192 3.86 13.95 -9.96
N PRO A 193 4.41 15.07 -9.48
CA PRO A 193 4.58 16.27 -10.30
C PRO A 193 5.64 16.07 -11.39
N GLY A 194 6.79 15.48 -11.08
CA GLY A 194 7.84 15.29 -12.07
C GLY A 194 7.45 14.28 -13.16
N THR A 195 6.67 13.25 -12.82
CA THR A 195 6.18 12.28 -13.81
C THR A 195 5.20 12.91 -14.81
N ILE A 196 4.27 13.76 -14.35
CA ILE A 196 3.29 14.39 -15.26
C ILE A 196 3.95 15.46 -16.14
N LEU A 197 4.96 16.18 -15.63
CA LEU A 197 5.76 17.12 -16.42
C LEU A 197 6.56 16.40 -17.51
N LEU A 198 7.15 15.24 -17.20
CA LEU A 198 7.89 14.44 -18.18
C LEU A 198 6.96 13.90 -19.28
N ALA A 199 5.77 13.42 -18.93
CA ALA A 199 4.76 13.03 -19.91
C ALA A 199 4.39 14.22 -20.83
N GLY A 200 4.16 15.40 -20.25
CA GLY A 200 3.91 16.64 -21.02
C GLY A 200 5.04 16.97 -21.98
N ALA A 201 6.30 16.83 -21.57
CA ALA A 201 7.46 17.04 -22.43
C ALA A 201 7.50 16.05 -23.61
N PHE A 202 7.15 14.78 -23.40
CA PHE A 202 7.02 13.81 -24.48
C PHE A 202 5.86 14.17 -25.42
N ASN A 203 4.72 14.67 -24.93
CA ASN A 203 3.64 15.16 -25.80
C ASN A 203 4.08 16.36 -26.65
N VAL A 204 4.92 17.27 -26.14
CA VAL A 204 5.52 18.35 -26.96
C VAL A 204 6.37 17.77 -28.09
N LEU A 205 7.19 16.75 -27.80
CA LEU A 205 8.01 16.08 -28.81
C LEU A 205 7.14 15.39 -29.88
N VAL A 206 6.07 14.71 -29.46
CA VAL A 206 5.09 14.10 -30.36
C VAL A 206 4.41 15.16 -31.24
N ALA A 207 3.96 16.27 -30.65
CA ALA A 207 3.33 17.38 -31.37
C ALA A 207 4.27 17.99 -32.42
N LEU A 208 5.53 18.24 -32.05
CA LEU A 208 6.53 18.79 -32.95
C LEU A 208 6.86 17.81 -34.09
N ALA A 209 7.04 16.54 -33.79
CA ALA A 209 7.32 15.51 -34.79
C ALA A 209 6.13 15.32 -35.76
N ALA A 210 4.89 15.35 -35.27
CA ALA A 210 3.68 15.32 -36.09
C ALA A 210 3.59 16.56 -37.00
N TYR A 211 3.82 17.75 -36.45
CA TYR A 211 3.84 19.00 -37.20
C TYR A 211 4.89 19.00 -38.31
N ILE A 212 6.12 18.57 -38.01
CA ILE A 212 7.20 18.44 -39.00
C ILE A 212 6.79 17.45 -40.09
N THR A 213 6.25 16.28 -39.71
CA THR A 213 5.83 15.23 -40.67
C THR A 213 4.71 15.70 -41.61
N ASP A 214 3.76 16.49 -41.11
CA ASP A 214 2.71 17.11 -41.92
C ASP A 214 3.26 18.26 -42.81
N SER A 215 4.28 18.98 -42.33
CA SER A 215 4.87 20.12 -43.04
C SER A 215 5.79 19.74 -44.21
N VAL A 216 6.47 18.58 -44.13
CA VAL A 216 7.46 18.14 -45.12
C VAL A 216 6.76 17.47 -46.32
N GLY A 217 7.00 18.01 -47.52
CA GLY A 217 6.51 17.49 -48.81
C GLY A 217 4.98 17.53 -48.96
N ARG A 218 4.46 18.76 -48.82
CA ARG A 218 3.06 19.17 -49.06
C ARG A 218 2.57 18.71 -50.44
N LYS A 219 1.46 17.97 -50.47
CA LYS A 219 0.59 17.81 -51.63
C LYS A 219 -0.79 18.40 -51.29
N PRO A 220 -1.60 18.81 -52.28
CA PRO A 220 -2.98 19.22 -52.04
C PRO A 220 -3.71 18.15 -51.22
N ALA A 221 -4.50 18.58 -50.23
CA ALA A 221 -5.21 17.67 -49.33
C ALA A 221 -6.00 16.65 -50.16
N ALA A 222 -5.65 15.36 -50.05
CA ALA A 222 -6.43 14.30 -50.66
C ALA A 222 -7.87 14.38 -50.12
N PRO A 223 -8.89 14.28 -50.99
CA PRO A 223 -10.28 14.32 -50.55
C PRO A 223 -10.55 13.22 -49.52
N ALA A 224 -11.47 13.47 -48.59
CA ALA A 224 -11.93 12.45 -47.64
C ALA A 224 -12.31 11.18 -48.39
N VAL A 225 -12.03 10.00 -47.83
CA VAL A 225 -12.44 8.73 -48.43
C VAL A 225 -13.96 8.80 -48.60
N PRO A 226 -14.51 8.83 -49.83
CA PRO A 226 -15.92 9.09 -50.03
C PRO A 226 -16.75 8.01 -49.33
N SER A 227 -17.65 8.41 -48.43
CA SER A 227 -18.80 7.56 -48.10
C SER A 227 -19.55 7.37 -49.41
N ALA A 228 -19.79 6.12 -49.82
CA ALA A 228 -20.51 5.88 -51.08
C ALA A 228 -21.84 6.64 -51.01
N GLY A 229 -22.05 7.59 -51.93
CA GLY A 229 -23.37 8.16 -52.17
C GLY A 229 -24.34 7.06 -52.62
N PRO A 230 -25.66 7.33 -52.67
CA PRO A 230 -26.72 6.34 -52.93
C PRO A 230 -26.71 5.67 -54.32
N ALA A 231 -25.59 5.63 -55.03
CA ALA A 231 -25.40 5.05 -56.36
C ALA A 231 -24.55 3.75 -56.33
N ALA A 232 -24.63 2.94 -55.26
CA ALA A 232 -24.20 1.55 -55.31
C ALA A 232 -25.39 0.67 -55.78
N PRO A 233 -25.17 -0.34 -56.63
CA PRO A 233 -26.25 -1.18 -57.15
C PRO A 233 -27.08 -1.77 -56.01
N ALA A 234 -28.41 -1.78 -56.19
CA ALA A 234 -29.44 -2.13 -55.21
C ALA A 234 -29.32 -3.53 -54.58
N ASP A 235 -28.38 -4.36 -55.04
CA ASP A 235 -28.12 -5.73 -54.56
C ASP A 235 -26.95 -5.84 -53.56
N ALA A 236 -26.22 -4.76 -53.26
CA ALA A 236 -25.19 -4.78 -52.23
C ALA A 236 -25.83 -4.61 -50.84
N ILE A 237 -26.23 -5.72 -50.22
CA ILE A 237 -26.78 -5.75 -48.85
C ILE A 237 -25.79 -5.06 -47.90
N ALA A 238 -26.06 -3.79 -47.59
CA ALA A 238 -25.42 -3.08 -46.50
C ALA A 238 -25.69 -3.88 -45.23
N ALA A 239 -24.66 -4.37 -44.55
CA ALA A 239 -24.91 -4.86 -43.22
C ALA A 239 -25.43 -3.70 -42.37
N PRO A 240 -26.43 -3.95 -41.52
CA PRO A 240 -26.98 -2.90 -40.70
C PRO A 240 -25.86 -2.42 -39.74
N LEU A 241 -25.53 -1.14 -39.86
CA LEU A 241 -24.56 -0.42 -39.02
C LEU A 241 -24.80 -0.69 -37.53
N VAL A 242 -26.08 -0.74 -37.14
CA VAL A 242 -26.53 -0.87 -35.76
C VAL A 242 -26.06 -2.18 -35.10
N PRO A 243 -26.31 -3.39 -35.63
CA PRO A 243 -25.77 -4.63 -35.05
C PRO A 243 -24.26 -4.68 -34.85
N LEU A 244 -23.46 -4.07 -35.73
CA LEU A 244 -22.00 -4.04 -35.56
C LEU A 244 -21.56 -3.04 -34.47
N LEU A 245 -22.28 -1.92 -34.32
CA LEU A 245 -22.07 -1.00 -33.20
C LEU A 245 -22.56 -1.61 -31.87
N CYS A 246 -23.69 -2.31 -31.86
CA CYS A 246 -24.15 -3.06 -30.69
C CYS A 246 -23.16 -4.16 -30.30
N ALA A 247 -22.60 -4.88 -31.28
CA ALA A 247 -21.54 -5.85 -31.02
C ALA A 247 -20.33 -5.17 -30.37
N ALA A 248 -19.87 -4.03 -30.90
CA ALA A 248 -18.78 -3.26 -30.30
C ALA A 248 -19.10 -2.85 -28.83
N ALA A 249 -20.31 -2.36 -28.55
CA ALA A 249 -20.73 -2.01 -27.18
C ALA A 249 -20.70 -3.22 -26.24
N VAL A 250 -21.27 -4.35 -26.66
CA VAL A 250 -21.37 -5.56 -25.84
C VAL A 250 -19.98 -6.19 -25.60
N THR A 251 -19.11 -6.21 -26.63
CA THR A 251 -17.71 -6.64 -26.51
C THR A 251 -16.94 -5.75 -25.54
N GLY A 252 -17.12 -4.43 -25.60
CA GLY A 252 -16.52 -3.50 -24.64
C GLY A 252 -17.00 -3.77 -23.21
N LEU A 253 -18.30 -3.97 -23.04
CA LEU A 253 -18.93 -4.28 -21.76
C LEU A 253 -18.37 -5.55 -21.12
N SER A 254 -18.31 -6.66 -21.85
CA SER A 254 -17.78 -7.93 -21.32
C SER A 254 -16.28 -7.84 -21.02
N SER A 255 -15.50 -7.23 -21.91
CA SER A 255 -14.04 -7.11 -21.75
C SER A 255 -13.64 -6.38 -20.47
N PHE A 256 -14.38 -5.33 -20.09
CA PHE A 256 -14.11 -4.58 -18.87
C PHE A 256 -14.71 -5.21 -17.61
N ILE A 257 -15.76 -6.03 -17.73
CA ILE A 257 -16.14 -6.92 -16.61
C ILE A 257 -15.00 -7.90 -16.33
N TYR A 258 -14.36 -8.48 -17.37
CA TYR A 258 -13.21 -9.35 -17.17
C TYR A 258 -12.04 -8.66 -16.50
N GLU A 259 -11.69 -7.45 -16.95
CA GLU A 259 -10.61 -6.68 -16.38
C GLU A 259 -10.82 -6.47 -14.87
N VAL A 260 -12.00 -5.96 -14.48
CA VAL A 260 -12.34 -5.72 -13.07
C VAL A 260 -12.30 -7.02 -12.26
N VAL A 261 -12.94 -8.08 -12.75
CA VAL A 261 -13.01 -9.36 -12.03
C VAL A 261 -11.63 -10.01 -11.89
N TRP A 262 -10.81 -10.02 -12.95
CA TRP A 262 -9.45 -10.57 -12.87
C TRP A 262 -8.55 -9.77 -11.94
N ILE A 263 -8.61 -8.42 -11.96
CA ILE A 263 -7.82 -7.60 -11.04
C ILE A 263 -8.19 -7.93 -9.59
N ARG A 264 -9.49 -8.06 -9.28
CA ARG A 264 -9.97 -8.46 -7.95
C ARG A 264 -9.49 -9.85 -7.55
N MET A 265 -9.63 -10.82 -8.44
CA MET A 265 -9.18 -12.19 -8.20
C MET A 265 -7.66 -12.26 -7.98
N LEU A 266 -6.87 -11.66 -8.87
CA LEU A 266 -5.41 -11.67 -8.81
C LEU A 266 -4.85 -10.86 -7.64
N THR A 267 -5.57 -9.86 -7.14
CA THR A 267 -5.22 -9.13 -5.91
C THR A 267 -5.14 -10.06 -4.70
N LEU A 268 -6.01 -11.07 -4.61
CA LEU A 268 -5.98 -12.08 -3.53
C LEU A 268 -4.77 -13.03 -3.63
N VAL A 269 -4.18 -13.17 -4.83
CA VAL A 269 -3.01 -14.02 -5.09
C VAL A 269 -1.70 -13.26 -4.94
N MET A 270 -1.62 -12.05 -5.51
CA MET A 270 -0.36 -11.28 -5.62
C MET A 270 -0.22 -10.19 -4.55
N GLY A 271 -1.32 -9.88 -3.84
CA GLY A 271 -1.39 -8.86 -2.80
C GLY A 271 -1.89 -7.50 -3.32
N ALA A 272 -2.47 -6.71 -2.42
CA ALA A 272 -3.12 -5.43 -2.70
C ALA A 272 -2.16 -4.22 -2.75
N ALA A 273 -0.94 -4.41 -3.27
CA ALA A 273 0.04 -3.32 -3.41
C ALA A 273 -0.19 -2.50 -4.70
N THR A 274 0.26 -1.25 -4.73
CA THR A 274 0.18 -0.37 -5.91
C THR A 274 0.84 -0.99 -7.14
N HIS A 275 2.04 -1.55 -7.00
CA HIS A 275 2.75 -2.22 -8.09
C HIS A 275 1.98 -3.43 -8.64
N SER A 276 1.25 -4.18 -7.79
CA SER A 276 0.48 -5.34 -8.25
C SER A 276 -0.56 -4.97 -9.29
N PHE A 277 -1.20 -3.80 -9.14
CA PHE A 277 -2.20 -3.30 -10.10
C PHE A 277 -1.58 -3.03 -11.47
N GLU A 278 -0.44 -2.35 -11.52
CA GLU A 278 0.27 -2.04 -12.76
C GLU A 278 0.74 -3.31 -13.49
N LEU A 279 1.17 -4.32 -12.73
CA LEU A 279 1.55 -5.64 -13.26
C LEU A 279 0.35 -6.42 -13.81
N MET A 280 -0.89 -6.12 -13.41
CA MET A 280 -2.11 -6.71 -13.98
C MET A 280 -2.60 -5.92 -15.21
N LEU A 281 -2.57 -4.59 -15.14
CA LEU A 281 -3.02 -3.71 -16.22
C LEU A 281 -2.15 -3.85 -17.47
N ALA A 282 -0.82 -3.97 -17.30
CA ALA A 282 0.10 -4.07 -18.43
C ALA A 282 -0.14 -5.31 -19.32
N PRO A 283 -0.28 -6.55 -18.80
CA PRO A 283 -0.68 -7.71 -19.60
C PRO A 283 -2.04 -7.57 -20.29
N PHE A 284 -3.02 -6.93 -19.66
CA PHE A 284 -4.33 -6.70 -20.27
C PHE A 284 -4.20 -5.87 -21.55
N ILE A 285 -3.56 -4.70 -21.45
CA ILE A 285 -3.32 -3.78 -22.59
C ILE A 285 -2.38 -4.42 -23.63
N PHE A 286 -1.34 -5.12 -23.17
CA PHE A 286 -0.41 -5.81 -24.07
C PHE A 286 -1.11 -6.91 -24.89
N GLY A 287 -2.08 -7.62 -24.30
CA GLY A 287 -2.91 -8.57 -25.02
C GLY A 287 -3.75 -7.90 -26.11
N LEU A 288 -4.35 -6.74 -25.83
CA LEU A 288 -5.04 -5.93 -26.85
C LEU A 288 -4.11 -5.59 -28.01
N ALA A 289 -2.86 -5.20 -27.70
CA ALA A 289 -1.84 -4.91 -28.69
C ALA A 289 -1.52 -6.14 -29.56
N ILE A 290 -1.24 -7.29 -28.94
CA ILE A 290 -0.94 -8.54 -29.66
C ILE A 290 -2.11 -8.95 -30.57
N GLY A 291 -3.36 -8.84 -30.08
CA GLY A 291 -4.56 -9.12 -30.87
C GLY A 291 -4.64 -8.26 -32.13
N ALA A 292 -4.42 -6.96 -31.99
CA ALA A 292 -4.39 -6.01 -33.09
C ALA A 292 -3.30 -6.35 -34.12
N TRP A 293 -2.09 -6.65 -33.64
CA TRP A 293 -0.96 -7.08 -34.47
C TRP A 293 -1.26 -8.37 -35.23
N TRP A 294 -1.86 -9.35 -34.56
CA TRP A 294 -2.17 -10.66 -35.11
C TRP A 294 -3.21 -10.60 -36.22
N ILE A 295 -4.25 -9.77 -36.07
CA ILE A 295 -5.35 -9.70 -37.02
C ILE A 295 -5.00 -8.91 -38.29
N ARG A 296 -4.00 -8.00 -38.24
CA ARG A 296 -3.69 -6.99 -39.28
C ARG A 296 -3.70 -7.49 -40.74
N ASP A 297 -3.09 -8.66 -40.98
CA ASP A 297 -2.92 -9.23 -42.33
C ASP A 297 -4.03 -10.25 -42.65
N ARG A 298 -4.71 -10.74 -41.61
CA ARG A 298 -5.79 -11.74 -41.69
C ARG A 298 -7.14 -11.12 -42.00
N ILE A 299 -7.36 -9.85 -41.65
CA ILE A 299 -8.56 -9.09 -42.08
C ILE A 299 -8.63 -9.05 -43.61
N ALA A 300 -7.48 -8.80 -44.25
CA ALA A 300 -7.36 -8.66 -45.69
C ALA A 300 -7.80 -9.94 -46.41
N THR A 301 -7.33 -11.09 -45.92
CA THR A 301 -7.46 -12.41 -46.56
C THR A 301 -8.67 -13.23 -46.10
N ALA A 302 -9.38 -12.80 -45.05
CA ALA A 302 -10.54 -13.52 -44.52
C ALA A 302 -11.71 -13.58 -45.52
N LYS A 303 -12.07 -14.81 -45.95
CA LYS A 303 -13.22 -15.08 -46.84
C LYS A 303 -14.57 -14.60 -46.27
N SER A 304 -14.73 -14.65 -44.94
CA SER A 304 -15.94 -14.21 -44.25
C SER A 304 -15.58 -13.54 -42.93
N PRO A 305 -15.23 -12.24 -42.91
CA PRO A 305 -14.75 -11.55 -41.71
C PRO A 305 -15.78 -11.50 -40.58
N LEU A 306 -17.09 -11.58 -40.89
CA LEU A 306 -18.14 -11.68 -39.88
C LEU A 306 -18.14 -13.03 -39.13
N LYS A 307 -17.83 -14.14 -39.83
CA LYS A 307 -17.66 -15.46 -39.19
C LYS A 307 -16.39 -15.50 -38.35
N LEU A 308 -15.33 -14.82 -38.80
CA LEU A 308 -14.12 -14.66 -38.02
C LEU A 308 -14.40 -13.88 -36.73
N LEU A 309 -15.15 -12.77 -36.80
CA LEU A 309 -15.57 -12.00 -35.62
C LEU A 309 -16.40 -12.86 -34.65
N ALA A 310 -17.38 -13.61 -35.17
CA ALA A 310 -18.20 -14.51 -34.37
C ALA A 310 -17.36 -15.59 -33.66
N GLY A 311 -16.40 -16.21 -34.36
CA GLY A 311 -15.50 -17.20 -33.78
C GLY A 311 -14.57 -16.61 -32.71
N ILE A 312 -14.05 -15.39 -32.95
CA ILE A 312 -13.23 -14.67 -31.96
C ILE A 312 -14.05 -14.38 -30.70
N GLN A 313 -15.31 -13.96 -30.83
CA GLN A 313 -16.16 -13.66 -29.67
C GLN A 313 -16.45 -14.92 -28.83
N ILE A 314 -16.78 -16.05 -29.48
CA ILE A 314 -16.97 -17.33 -28.76
C ILE A 314 -15.67 -17.75 -28.08
N ALA A 315 -14.54 -17.68 -28.78
CA ALA A 315 -13.24 -18.02 -28.21
C ALA A 315 -12.89 -17.14 -27.00
N MET A 316 -13.19 -15.84 -27.06
CA MET A 316 -12.95 -14.90 -25.96
C MET A 316 -13.68 -15.32 -24.68
N GLY A 317 -14.98 -15.61 -24.77
CA GLY A 317 -15.76 -16.06 -23.61
C GLY A 317 -15.31 -17.42 -23.07
N LEU A 318 -15.00 -18.37 -23.96
CA LEU A 318 -14.49 -19.69 -23.55
C LEU A 318 -13.11 -19.62 -22.88
N LEU A 319 -12.20 -18.80 -23.42
CA LEU A 319 -10.90 -18.56 -22.83
C LEU A 319 -11.03 -17.85 -21.48
N ALA A 320 -11.95 -16.88 -21.37
CA ALA A 320 -12.20 -16.18 -20.11
C ALA A 320 -12.68 -17.13 -19.00
N VAL A 321 -13.67 -17.98 -19.27
CA VAL A 321 -14.16 -18.94 -18.25
C VAL A 321 -13.12 -20.04 -17.94
N ALA A 322 -12.29 -20.42 -18.91
CA ALA A 322 -11.20 -21.37 -18.71
C ALA A 322 -10.07 -20.83 -17.80
N THR A 323 -10.07 -19.53 -17.47
CA THR A 323 -9.14 -18.98 -16.47
C THR A 323 -9.48 -19.40 -15.04
N LEU A 324 -10.71 -19.86 -14.75
CA LEU A 324 -11.12 -20.23 -13.39
C LEU A 324 -10.28 -21.38 -12.77
N PRO A 325 -10.05 -22.52 -13.46
CA PRO A 325 -9.12 -23.54 -12.98
C PRO A 325 -7.67 -23.04 -12.86
N LEU A 326 -7.21 -22.22 -13.82
CA LEU A 326 -5.87 -21.64 -13.79
C LEU A 326 -5.68 -20.74 -12.56
N TYR A 327 -6.68 -19.92 -12.24
CA TYR A 327 -6.67 -19.06 -11.06
C TYR A 327 -6.48 -19.84 -9.76
N VAL A 328 -7.14 -21.01 -9.62
CA VAL A 328 -6.94 -21.88 -8.46
C VAL A 328 -5.48 -22.32 -8.36
N ALA A 329 -4.84 -22.67 -9.48
CA ALA A 329 -3.43 -23.05 -9.52
C ALA A 329 -2.49 -21.88 -9.19
N CYS A 330 -2.87 -20.63 -9.46
CA CYS A 330 -2.06 -19.45 -9.15
C CYS A 330 -1.73 -19.32 -7.66
N TYR A 331 -2.63 -19.74 -6.75
CA TYR A 331 -2.34 -19.80 -5.32
C TYR A 331 -1.18 -20.75 -5.01
N ASP A 332 -1.19 -21.94 -5.61
CA ASP A 332 -0.17 -22.94 -5.36
C ASP A 332 1.19 -22.52 -5.95
N ILE A 333 1.17 -21.87 -7.12
CA ILE A 333 2.36 -21.27 -7.74
C ILE A 333 2.94 -20.17 -6.84
N MET A 334 2.11 -19.22 -6.39
CA MET A 334 2.58 -18.13 -5.53
C MET A 334 3.11 -18.64 -4.19
N ALA A 335 2.45 -19.63 -3.60
CA ALA A 335 2.92 -20.31 -2.40
C ALA A 335 4.27 -20.98 -2.61
N ALA A 336 4.50 -21.61 -3.77
CA ALA A 336 5.80 -22.18 -4.11
C ALA A 336 6.86 -21.07 -4.26
N THR A 337 6.56 -19.99 -5.00
CA THR A 337 7.46 -18.85 -5.19
C THR A 337 7.92 -18.24 -3.87
N LEU A 338 7.01 -18.00 -2.94
CA LEU A 338 7.37 -17.41 -1.63
C LEU A 338 8.17 -18.33 -0.73
N ARG A 339 8.08 -19.65 -0.94
CA ARG A 339 8.88 -20.64 -0.20
C ARG A 339 10.25 -20.86 -0.81
N THR A 340 10.40 -20.68 -2.13
CA THR A 340 11.64 -21.00 -2.86
C THR A 340 12.52 -19.78 -3.13
N VAL A 341 11.92 -18.60 -3.35
CA VAL A 341 12.65 -17.39 -3.70
C VAL A 341 13.26 -16.75 -2.45
N ALA A 342 14.55 -16.40 -2.54
CA ALA A 342 15.27 -15.73 -1.48
C ALA A 342 14.67 -14.35 -1.14
N ARG A 343 14.72 -13.97 0.13
CA ARG A 343 14.13 -12.72 0.65
C ARG A 343 15.07 -11.52 0.45
N THR A 344 15.57 -11.33 -0.77
CA THR A 344 16.50 -10.26 -1.18
C THR A 344 15.87 -9.31 -2.20
N GLU A 345 16.60 -8.27 -2.62
CA GLU A 345 16.13 -7.36 -3.69
C GLU A 345 15.99 -8.09 -5.03
N GLU A 346 16.95 -8.96 -5.36
CA GLU A 346 16.91 -9.79 -6.57
C GLU A 346 15.75 -10.79 -6.50
N GLY A 347 15.49 -11.33 -5.31
CA GLY A 347 14.32 -12.18 -5.07
C GLY A 347 13.01 -11.45 -5.26
N TYR A 348 12.92 -10.16 -4.87
CA TYR A 348 11.73 -9.35 -5.09
C TYR A 348 11.48 -9.09 -6.59
N LEU A 349 12.55 -8.89 -7.37
CA LEU A 349 12.44 -8.82 -8.83
C LEU A 349 11.85 -10.13 -9.40
N LEU A 350 12.36 -11.29 -8.96
CA LEU A 350 11.84 -12.58 -9.40
C LEU A 350 10.37 -12.79 -8.98
N PHE A 351 10.00 -12.37 -7.78
CA PHE A 351 8.60 -12.36 -7.31
C PHE A 351 7.69 -11.54 -8.23
N ASN A 352 8.13 -10.35 -8.64
CA ASN A 352 7.38 -9.52 -9.59
C ASN A 352 7.32 -10.14 -10.99
N LEU A 353 8.40 -10.76 -11.47
CA LEU A 353 8.41 -11.46 -12.76
C LEU A 353 7.43 -12.65 -12.78
N VAL A 354 7.37 -13.43 -11.70
CA VAL A 354 6.37 -14.49 -11.55
C VAL A 354 4.95 -13.91 -11.50
N SER A 355 4.77 -12.80 -10.79
CA SER A 355 3.47 -12.09 -10.72
C SER A 355 2.99 -11.65 -12.10
N VAL A 356 3.88 -11.08 -12.92
CA VAL A 356 3.58 -10.73 -14.33
C VAL A 356 3.27 -11.98 -15.14
N ALA A 357 4.01 -13.08 -14.96
CA ALA A 357 3.75 -14.32 -15.68
C ALA A 357 2.37 -14.92 -15.33
N ILE A 358 1.98 -14.87 -14.04
CA ILE A 358 0.65 -15.27 -13.58
C ILE A 358 -0.44 -14.40 -14.22
N ALA A 359 -0.30 -13.07 -14.11
CA ALA A 359 -1.26 -12.13 -14.68
C ALA A 359 -1.38 -12.30 -16.21
N ALA A 360 -0.25 -12.48 -16.90
CA ALA A 360 -0.20 -12.74 -18.33
C ALA A 360 -0.89 -14.07 -18.70
N ALA A 361 -0.66 -15.14 -17.96
CA ALA A 361 -1.29 -16.44 -18.21
C ALA A 361 -2.82 -16.38 -18.06
N VAL A 362 -3.32 -15.60 -17.10
CA VAL A 362 -4.76 -15.41 -16.87
C VAL A 362 -5.37 -14.48 -17.92
N MET A 363 -4.75 -13.33 -18.19
CA MET A 363 -5.40 -12.26 -18.96
C MET A 363 -5.13 -12.35 -20.47
N LEU A 364 -3.91 -12.66 -20.91
CA LEU A 364 -3.52 -12.56 -22.33
C LEU A 364 -4.40 -13.35 -23.29
N PRO A 365 -4.80 -14.61 -23.04
CA PRO A 365 -5.51 -15.40 -24.05
C PRO A 365 -6.81 -14.73 -24.50
N ALA A 366 -7.62 -14.25 -23.56
CA ALA A 366 -8.88 -13.59 -23.86
C ALA A 366 -8.69 -12.13 -24.31
N THR A 367 -7.72 -11.40 -23.76
CA THR A 367 -7.46 -10.00 -24.19
C THR A 367 -6.84 -9.92 -25.58
N ILE A 368 -6.11 -10.95 -26.02
CA ILE A 368 -5.72 -11.13 -27.42
C ILE A 368 -6.95 -11.20 -28.32
N CYS A 369 -7.98 -11.95 -27.95
CA CYS A 369 -9.24 -11.97 -28.70
C CYS A 369 -9.91 -10.59 -28.70
N ALA A 370 -9.99 -9.92 -27.54
CA ALA A 370 -10.54 -8.57 -27.43
C ALA A 370 -9.81 -7.57 -28.36
N GLY A 371 -8.48 -7.63 -28.42
CA GLY A 371 -7.66 -6.80 -29.29
C GLY A 371 -7.90 -6.98 -30.80
N MET A 372 -8.45 -8.12 -31.22
CA MET A 372 -8.80 -8.38 -32.62
C MET A 372 -10.15 -7.76 -33.02
N THR A 373 -11.06 -7.56 -32.08
CA THR A 373 -12.47 -7.23 -32.36
C THR A 373 -12.64 -5.86 -33.00
N LEU A 374 -12.05 -4.81 -32.40
CA LEU A 374 -12.23 -3.43 -32.83
C LEU A 374 -11.66 -3.14 -34.23
N PRO A 375 -10.43 -3.59 -34.58
CA PRO A 375 -9.93 -3.49 -35.95
C PRO A 375 -10.81 -4.25 -36.97
N LEU A 376 -11.33 -5.42 -36.58
CA LEU A 376 -12.17 -6.25 -37.45
C LEU A 376 -13.55 -5.64 -37.72
N ILE A 377 -14.22 -5.12 -36.69
CA ILE A 377 -15.51 -4.41 -36.80
C ILE A 377 -15.33 -3.16 -37.68
N THR A 378 -14.27 -2.39 -37.44
CA THR A 378 -13.98 -1.16 -38.19
C THR A 378 -13.72 -1.48 -39.67
N ALA A 379 -12.89 -2.49 -39.97
CA ALA A 379 -12.61 -2.90 -41.33
C ALA A 379 -13.85 -3.45 -42.07
N LEU A 380 -14.74 -4.16 -41.35
CA LEU A 380 -16.02 -4.63 -41.88
C LEU A 380 -16.95 -3.49 -42.31
N LEU A 381 -17.03 -2.42 -41.51
CA LEU A 381 -17.82 -1.24 -41.85
C LEU A 381 -17.22 -0.52 -43.06
N LEU A 382 -15.91 -0.26 -43.06
CA LEU A 382 -15.22 0.42 -44.18
C LEU A 382 -15.36 -0.34 -45.51
N ARG A 383 -15.24 -1.68 -45.50
CA ARG A 383 -15.43 -2.52 -46.70
C ARG A 383 -16.84 -2.45 -47.28
N ARG A 384 -17.84 -2.07 -46.48
CA ARG A 384 -19.24 -1.99 -46.87
C ARG A 384 -19.67 -0.59 -47.29
N GLY A 385 -18.71 0.30 -47.58
CA GLY A 385 -18.97 1.64 -48.11
C GLY A 385 -19.21 2.72 -47.05
N HIS A 386 -19.06 2.38 -45.77
CA HIS A 386 -19.05 3.37 -44.69
C HIS A 386 -17.73 4.15 -44.68
N GLY A 387 -17.80 5.46 -44.40
CA GLY A 387 -16.67 6.39 -44.42
C GLY A 387 -15.74 6.34 -43.19
N GLU A 388 -14.85 7.31 -43.10
CA GLU A 388 -13.88 7.45 -42.00
C GLU A 388 -14.56 7.77 -40.64
N ARG A 389 -15.77 8.35 -40.64
CA ARG A 389 -16.56 8.62 -39.44
C ARG A 389 -16.76 7.40 -38.54
N GLN A 390 -16.89 6.22 -39.16
CA GLN A 390 -17.18 4.98 -38.46
C GLN A 390 -16.02 4.51 -37.58
N VAL A 391 -14.77 4.92 -37.88
CA VAL A 391 -13.60 4.63 -37.02
C VAL A 391 -13.81 5.22 -35.62
N GLY A 392 -14.22 6.50 -35.54
CA GLY A 392 -14.50 7.16 -34.27
C GLY A 392 -15.77 6.66 -33.57
N GLN A 393 -16.80 6.27 -34.33
CA GLN A 393 -18.04 5.73 -33.76
C GLN A 393 -17.87 4.34 -33.13
N VAL A 394 -17.16 3.43 -33.81
CA VAL A 394 -16.89 2.09 -33.27
C VAL A 394 -16.08 2.20 -31.99
N TYR A 395 -15.01 3.01 -32.01
CA TYR A 395 -14.20 3.24 -30.82
C TYR A 395 -15.05 3.85 -29.70
N GLY A 396 -15.79 4.94 -29.96
CA GLY A 396 -16.64 5.58 -28.95
C GLY A 396 -17.70 4.66 -28.34
N VAL A 397 -18.39 3.84 -29.15
CA VAL A 397 -19.45 2.94 -28.68
C VAL A 397 -18.88 1.75 -27.90
N ASN A 398 -17.76 1.16 -28.35
CA ASN A 398 -17.06 0.11 -27.60
C ASN A 398 -16.64 0.62 -26.22
N THR A 399 -16.06 1.81 -26.20
CA THR A 399 -15.56 2.46 -24.99
C THR A 399 -16.70 2.89 -24.04
N PHE A 400 -17.86 3.26 -24.57
CA PHE A 400 -19.07 3.44 -23.75
C PHE A 400 -19.57 2.11 -23.15
N GLY A 401 -19.54 1.03 -23.94
CA GLY A 401 -19.83 -0.32 -23.46
C GLY A 401 -18.92 -0.73 -22.31
N ALA A 402 -17.61 -0.47 -22.43
CA ALA A 402 -16.63 -0.70 -21.38
C ALA A 402 -17.00 -0.02 -20.04
N ILE A 403 -17.39 1.25 -20.08
CA ILE A 403 -17.84 2.01 -18.90
C ILE A 403 -19.05 1.34 -18.25
N ALA A 404 -20.05 0.95 -19.05
CA ALA A 404 -21.21 0.22 -18.54
C ALA A 404 -20.79 -1.12 -17.91
N GLY A 405 -19.81 -1.82 -18.50
CA GLY A 405 -19.22 -3.04 -17.95
C GLY A 405 -18.61 -2.87 -16.56
N VAL A 406 -17.80 -1.81 -16.37
CA VAL A 406 -17.20 -1.49 -15.06
C VAL A 406 -18.28 -1.23 -14.01
N LEU A 407 -19.27 -0.40 -14.34
CA LEU A 407 -20.36 -0.06 -13.41
C LEU A 407 -21.21 -1.28 -13.05
N VAL A 408 -21.54 -2.13 -14.04
CA VAL A 408 -22.28 -3.38 -13.83
C VAL A 408 -21.46 -4.38 -13.00
N ALA A 409 -20.16 -4.51 -13.25
CA ALA A 409 -19.30 -5.40 -12.47
C ALA A 409 -19.25 -5.00 -10.99
N VAL A 410 -18.92 -3.74 -10.71
CA VAL A 410 -18.66 -3.25 -9.35
C VAL A 410 -19.94 -3.11 -8.52
N HIS A 411 -21.03 -2.60 -9.11
CA HIS A 411 -22.25 -2.30 -8.35
C HIS A 411 -23.30 -3.42 -8.35
N LEU A 412 -23.28 -4.33 -9.34
CA LEU A 412 -24.32 -5.35 -9.50
C LEU A 412 -23.75 -6.76 -9.43
N LEU A 413 -22.82 -7.14 -10.31
CA LEU A 413 -22.42 -8.54 -10.47
C LEU A 413 -21.58 -9.05 -9.28
N ILE A 414 -20.52 -8.34 -8.90
CA ILE A 414 -19.61 -8.81 -7.82
C ILE A 414 -20.33 -8.88 -6.48
N PRO A 415 -21.10 -7.86 -6.03
CA PRO A 415 -21.80 -7.95 -4.75
C PRO A 415 -22.90 -9.03 -4.72
N ALA A 416 -23.57 -9.29 -5.85
CA ALA A 416 -24.70 -10.24 -5.89
C ALA A 416 -24.27 -11.69 -6.16
N LEU A 417 -23.24 -11.90 -7.00
CA LEU A 417 -22.86 -13.21 -7.50
C LEU A 417 -21.44 -13.64 -7.07
N GLY A 418 -20.66 -12.73 -6.49
CA GLY A 418 -19.24 -12.94 -6.20
C GLY A 418 -18.36 -12.92 -7.46
N LEU A 419 -17.04 -13.03 -7.27
CA LEU A 419 -16.06 -12.92 -8.36
C LEU A 419 -16.21 -14.03 -9.42
N LYS A 420 -16.35 -15.28 -8.97
CA LYS A 420 -16.42 -16.47 -9.83
C LYS A 420 -17.56 -16.41 -10.85
N TRP A 421 -18.76 -16.08 -10.41
CA TRP A 421 -19.94 -16.07 -11.27
C TRP A 421 -20.04 -14.80 -12.11
N SER A 422 -19.50 -13.67 -11.63
CA SER A 422 -19.37 -12.46 -12.44
C SER A 422 -18.55 -12.71 -13.71
N LEU A 423 -17.44 -13.46 -13.60
CA LEU A 423 -16.63 -13.87 -14.75
C LEU A 423 -17.42 -14.78 -15.71
N ALA A 424 -18.16 -15.75 -15.18
CA ALA A 424 -18.95 -16.68 -15.97
C ALA A 424 -20.09 -15.98 -16.74
N VAL A 425 -20.73 -14.98 -16.13
CA VAL A 425 -21.77 -14.15 -16.79
C VAL A 425 -21.18 -13.36 -17.96
N ALA A 426 -20.04 -12.69 -17.76
CA ALA A 426 -19.37 -11.97 -18.85
C ALA A 426 -18.94 -12.92 -20.00
N ALA A 427 -18.44 -14.12 -19.66
CA ALA A 427 -18.14 -15.18 -20.61
C ALA A 427 -19.36 -15.62 -21.42
N ALA A 428 -20.52 -15.75 -20.76
CA ALA A 428 -21.77 -16.09 -21.41
C ALA A 428 -22.23 -14.98 -22.39
N ILE A 429 -22.07 -13.70 -22.02
CA ILE A 429 -22.40 -12.56 -22.90
C ILE A 429 -21.63 -12.67 -24.22
N ASP A 430 -20.34 -12.98 -24.18
CA ASP A 430 -19.52 -13.12 -25.37
C ASP A 430 -19.89 -14.32 -26.23
N VAL A 431 -20.08 -15.49 -25.61
CA VAL A 431 -20.50 -16.69 -26.33
C VAL A 431 -21.84 -16.44 -27.03
N VAL A 432 -22.81 -15.83 -26.33
CA VAL A 432 -24.12 -15.47 -26.90
C VAL A 432 -23.97 -14.49 -28.06
N LEU A 433 -23.19 -13.42 -27.89
CA LEU A 433 -22.93 -12.46 -28.96
C LEU A 433 -22.30 -13.13 -30.18
N GLY A 434 -21.31 -14.01 -29.97
CA GLY A 434 -20.67 -14.76 -31.03
C GLY A 434 -21.63 -15.69 -31.77
N LEU A 435 -22.50 -16.41 -31.06
CA LEU A 435 -23.54 -17.26 -31.66
C LEU A 435 -24.55 -16.44 -32.49
N VAL A 436 -24.96 -15.27 -31.98
CA VAL A 436 -25.85 -14.34 -32.71
C VAL A 436 -25.18 -13.85 -33.99
N LEU A 437 -23.92 -13.40 -33.93
CA LEU A 437 -23.15 -12.95 -35.10
C LEU A 437 -22.94 -14.07 -36.12
N TRP A 438 -22.71 -15.30 -35.64
CA TRP A 438 -22.60 -16.47 -36.52
C TRP A 438 -23.93 -16.78 -37.22
N GLY A 439 -25.05 -16.71 -36.49
CA GLY A 439 -26.39 -16.87 -37.06
C GLY A 439 -26.71 -15.81 -38.13
N LEU A 440 -26.34 -14.54 -37.88
CA LEU A 440 -26.46 -13.46 -38.87
C LEU A 440 -25.60 -13.73 -40.11
N ALA A 441 -24.39 -14.26 -39.94
CA ALA A 441 -23.53 -14.62 -41.05
C ALA A 441 -24.06 -15.79 -41.90
N LEU A 442 -24.82 -16.71 -41.30
CA LEU A 442 -25.45 -17.84 -42.01
C LEU A 442 -26.68 -17.41 -42.82
N ARG A 443 -27.46 -16.45 -42.32
CA ARG A 443 -28.65 -15.91 -43.04
C ARG A 443 -28.31 -15.26 -44.39
N HIS A 444 -27.06 -14.81 -44.55
CA HIS A 444 -26.58 -14.13 -45.76
C HIS A 444 -25.66 -15.02 -46.62
N ALA A 445 -25.53 -16.31 -46.31
CA ALA A 445 -24.73 -17.24 -47.09
C ALA A 445 -25.54 -17.80 -48.29
N PRO A 446 -24.95 -17.96 -49.48
CA PRO A 446 -25.63 -18.54 -50.62
C PRO A 446 -26.12 -19.98 -50.33
N ALA A 447 -27.29 -20.34 -50.87
CA ALA A 447 -28.18 -21.44 -50.45
C ALA A 447 -27.62 -22.89 -50.48
N ALA A 448 -26.33 -23.11 -50.70
CA ALA A 448 -25.73 -24.43 -50.76
C ALA A 448 -25.16 -24.89 -49.40
N ARG A 449 -25.90 -25.78 -48.71
CA ARG A 449 -25.59 -26.54 -47.47
C ARG A 449 -26.02 -25.94 -46.10
N PRO A 450 -27.31 -25.64 -45.86
CA PRO A 450 -27.79 -25.11 -44.58
C PRO A 450 -27.80 -26.13 -43.42
N ARG A 451 -28.06 -27.42 -43.68
CA ARG A 451 -28.24 -28.43 -42.60
C ARG A 451 -26.94 -28.76 -41.84
N ALA A 452 -25.85 -29.03 -42.55
CA ALA A 452 -24.57 -29.35 -41.90
C ALA A 452 -24.02 -28.16 -41.10
N ALA A 453 -24.09 -26.94 -41.66
CA ALA A 453 -23.67 -25.72 -40.98
C ALA A 453 -24.51 -25.44 -39.71
N PHE A 454 -25.81 -25.75 -39.73
CA PHE A 454 -26.69 -25.65 -38.58
C PHE A 454 -26.38 -26.70 -37.49
N VAL A 455 -26.09 -27.95 -37.87
CA VAL A 455 -25.69 -29.00 -36.92
C VAL A 455 -24.35 -28.66 -36.24
N TRP A 456 -23.35 -28.17 -36.99
CA TRP A 456 -22.09 -27.71 -36.40
C TRP A 456 -22.27 -26.50 -35.48
N LEU A 457 -23.17 -25.57 -35.83
CA LEU A 457 -23.52 -24.44 -34.97
C LEU A 457 -24.21 -24.90 -33.68
N ALA A 458 -25.21 -25.78 -33.78
CA ALA A 458 -25.92 -26.31 -32.62
C ALA A 458 -24.99 -27.11 -31.71
N GLY A 459 -24.13 -27.96 -32.28
CA GLY A 459 -23.10 -28.69 -31.53
C GLY A 459 -22.10 -27.76 -30.85
N GLY A 460 -21.62 -26.73 -31.55
CA GLY A 460 -20.71 -25.72 -31.00
C GLY A 460 -21.36 -24.88 -29.89
N ALA A 461 -22.65 -24.53 -30.04
CA ALA A 461 -23.42 -23.81 -29.02
C ALA A 461 -23.60 -24.66 -27.76
N VAL A 462 -23.99 -25.94 -27.90
CA VAL A 462 -24.11 -26.88 -26.78
C VAL A 462 -22.78 -27.08 -26.08
N ALA A 463 -21.69 -27.29 -26.83
CA ALA A 463 -20.35 -27.44 -26.24
C ALA A 463 -19.90 -26.17 -25.50
N SER A 464 -20.19 -24.98 -26.05
CA SER A 464 -19.85 -23.71 -25.41
C SER A 464 -20.67 -23.49 -24.13
N LEU A 465 -21.96 -23.83 -24.15
CA LEU A 465 -22.83 -23.75 -22.97
C LEU A 465 -22.40 -24.76 -21.89
N ALA A 466 -22.03 -25.97 -22.30
CA ALA A 466 -21.48 -26.98 -21.39
C ALA A 466 -20.19 -26.49 -20.73
N ALA A 467 -19.28 -25.85 -21.48
CA ALA A 467 -18.05 -25.28 -20.94
C ALA A 467 -18.32 -24.14 -19.94
N LEU A 468 -19.29 -23.26 -20.24
CA LEU A 468 -19.69 -22.16 -19.34
C LEU A 468 -20.22 -22.64 -17.99
N VAL A 469 -20.82 -23.84 -17.96
CA VAL A 469 -21.31 -24.46 -16.71
C VAL A 469 -20.23 -25.32 -16.06
N ALA A 470 -19.50 -26.12 -16.84
CA ALA A 470 -18.51 -27.05 -16.32
C ALA A 470 -17.29 -26.35 -15.71
N MET A 471 -16.75 -25.29 -16.33
CA MET A 471 -15.53 -24.64 -15.85
C MET A 471 -15.70 -24.01 -14.45
N PRO A 472 -16.78 -23.27 -14.15
CA PRO A 472 -17.06 -22.85 -12.78
C PRO A 472 -17.22 -24.02 -11.82
N LEU A 473 -17.93 -25.10 -12.20
CA LEU A 473 -18.13 -26.24 -11.31
C LEU A 473 -16.82 -26.99 -10.99
N LEU A 474 -15.90 -27.07 -11.95
CA LEU A 474 -14.59 -27.71 -11.81
C LEU A 474 -13.56 -26.86 -11.07
N ALA A 475 -13.83 -25.57 -10.83
CA ALA A 475 -12.96 -24.65 -10.11
C ALA A 475 -13.47 -24.39 -8.68
N PRO A 476 -13.03 -25.19 -7.67
CA PRO A 476 -13.35 -24.95 -6.27
C PRO A 476 -12.51 -23.77 -5.76
N ILE A 477 -12.98 -22.55 -6.03
CA ILE A 477 -12.53 -21.34 -5.35
C ILE A 477 -13.25 -21.35 -4.00
N ASP A 478 -12.54 -21.79 -2.95
CA ASP A 478 -13.09 -21.82 -1.61
C ASP A 478 -12.61 -20.62 -0.79
N ALA A 479 -13.33 -20.33 0.28
CA ALA A 479 -13.00 -19.24 1.18
C ALA A 479 -11.63 -19.43 1.86
N THR A 480 -11.15 -20.68 2.04
CA THR A 480 -9.84 -20.93 2.67
C THR A 480 -8.67 -20.50 1.78
N ARG A 481 -8.78 -20.63 0.45
CA ARG A 481 -7.80 -20.09 -0.50
C ARG A 481 -7.90 -18.57 -0.53
N MET A 482 -9.10 -18.02 -0.65
CA MET A 482 -9.30 -16.57 -0.76
C MET A 482 -8.82 -15.81 0.49
N ALA A 483 -8.93 -16.42 1.67
CA ALA A 483 -8.48 -15.85 2.94
C ALA A 483 -7.02 -16.17 3.29
N SER A 484 -6.29 -16.94 2.47
CA SER A 484 -4.97 -17.47 2.86
C SER A 484 -3.86 -16.42 2.95
N GLY A 485 -4.04 -15.27 2.31
CA GLY A 485 -2.99 -14.25 2.21
C GLY A 485 -1.72 -14.82 1.58
N VAL A 486 -1.86 -15.64 0.53
CA VAL A 486 -0.76 -16.42 -0.04
C VAL A 486 0.46 -15.57 -0.36
N PHE A 487 0.26 -14.35 -0.89
CA PHE A 487 1.31 -13.38 -1.19
C PHE A 487 2.16 -12.99 0.03
N ARG A 488 1.63 -13.16 1.25
CA ARG A 488 2.26 -12.81 2.52
C ARG A 488 2.86 -14.03 3.22
N HIS A 489 2.08 -15.09 3.37
CA HIS A 489 2.46 -16.25 4.20
C HIS A 489 3.07 -17.42 3.41
N GLY A 490 2.95 -17.42 2.08
CA GLY A 490 3.39 -18.55 1.25
C GLY A 490 2.54 -19.81 1.44
N GLN A 491 1.32 -19.67 1.98
CA GLN A 491 0.36 -20.74 2.18
C GLN A 491 -0.82 -20.53 1.23
N ALA A 492 -1.11 -21.55 0.42
CA ALA A 492 -2.18 -21.49 -0.58
C ALA A 492 -3.59 -21.61 0.02
N ARG A 493 -3.69 -22.08 1.26
CA ARG A 493 -4.94 -22.25 2.03
C ARG A 493 -4.68 -21.93 3.50
N VAL A 494 -5.71 -21.44 4.18
CA VAL A 494 -5.76 -21.40 5.66
C VAL A 494 -5.87 -22.84 6.18
N ASP A 495 -5.10 -23.20 7.21
CA ASP A 495 -5.03 -24.57 7.75
C ASP A 495 -6.37 -25.06 8.33
N PHE A 496 -6.66 -26.35 8.19
CA PHE A 496 -7.97 -27.00 8.37
C PHE A 496 -8.45 -27.12 9.83
N GLY A 497 -7.85 -26.38 10.76
CA GLY A 497 -8.30 -26.20 12.13
C GLY A 497 -9.09 -24.91 12.37
N HIS A 498 -9.31 -24.09 11.34
CA HIS A 498 -9.95 -22.77 11.45
C HIS A 498 -11.32 -22.74 10.77
N PRO A 499 -12.45 -22.88 11.48
CA PRO A 499 -13.76 -22.64 10.88
C PRO A 499 -13.87 -21.22 10.32
N ILE A 500 -14.20 -21.12 9.04
CA ILE A 500 -14.60 -19.86 8.41
C ILE A 500 -16.07 -19.62 8.76
N ILE A 501 -16.31 -18.60 9.57
CA ILE A 501 -17.66 -18.27 10.06
C ILE A 501 -18.32 -17.14 9.28
N PHE A 502 -17.55 -16.42 8.47
CA PHE A 502 -18.03 -15.37 7.57
C PHE A 502 -17.11 -15.23 6.37
N HIS A 503 -17.67 -15.09 5.16
CA HIS A 503 -16.92 -14.83 3.94
C HIS A 503 -17.80 -14.17 2.89
N GLN A 504 -17.44 -12.96 2.44
CA GLN A 504 -18.21 -12.23 1.44
C GLN A 504 -17.34 -11.27 0.62
N ASP A 505 -17.63 -11.16 -0.67
CA ASP A 505 -17.03 -10.20 -1.59
C ASP A 505 -17.76 -8.86 -1.51
N GLY A 506 -17.09 -7.85 -0.96
CA GLY A 506 -17.59 -6.48 -0.87
C GLY A 506 -17.26 -5.65 -2.09
N ARG A 507 -17.66 -4.37 -2.03
CA ARG A 507 -17.38 -3.40 -3.11
C ARG A 507 -15.88 -3.15 -3.25
N THR A 508 -15.13 -3.26 -2.16
CA THR A 508 -13.74 -2.77 -2.10
C THR A 508 -12.78 -3.78 -1.51
N ALA A 509 -13.27 -4.77 -0.76
CA ALA A 509 -12.48 -5.88 -0.27
C ALA A 509 -13.30 -7.17 -0.16
N THR A 510 -12.63 -8.31 -0.18
CA THR A 510 -13.19 -9.58 0.30
C THR A 510 -12.94 -9.67 1.79
N VAL A 511 -14.00 -9.82 2.58
CA VAL A 511 -13.94 -9.88 4.05
C VAL A 511 -14.19 -11.31 4.51
N THR A 512 -13.35 -11.82 5.40
CA THR A 512 -13.45 -13.16 5.97
C THR A 512 -13.25 -13.11 7.47
N VAL A 513 -14.02 -13.88 8.24
CA VAL A 513 -13.74 -14.14 9.66
C VAL A 513 -13.42 -15.61 9.85
N ILE A 514 -12.25 -15.87 10.39
CA ILE A 514 -11.84 -17.21 10.80
C ILE A 514 -11.86 -17.29 12.32
N GLU A 515 -12.30 -18.42 12.86
CA GLU A 515 -12.21 -18.73 14.28
C GLU A 515 -11.13 -19.80 14.49
N ARG A 516 -10.28 -19.61 15.50
CA ARG A 516 -9.24 -20.56 15.87
C ARG A 516 -9.77 -21.56 16.91
N PRO A 517 -9.15 -22.74 17.08
CA PRO A 517 -9.58 -23.72 18.08
C PRO A 517 -9.63 -23.19 19.52
N ASN A 518 -8.86 -22.14 19.83
CA ASN A 518 -8.87 -21.48 21.14
C ASN A 518 -10.00 -20.42 21.29
N GLY A 519 -10.88 -20.25 20.30
CA GLY A 519 -11.98 -19.29 20.29
C GLY A 519 -11.61 -17.88 19.81
N VAL A 520 -10.33 -17.61 19.50
CA VAL A 520 -9.90 -16.33 18.94
C VAL A 520 -10.42 -16.20 17.52
N ARG A 521 -11.08 -15.08 17.23
CA ARG A 521 -11.53 -14.73 15.87
C ARG A 521 -10.52 -13.78 15.24
N SER A 522 -10.29 -13.91 13.94
CA SER A 522 -9.46 -13.01 13.16
C SER A 522 -10.26 -12.48 11.99
N LEU A 523 -10.31 -11.15 11.87
CA LEU A 523 -10.95 -10.44 10.77
C LEU A 523 -9.92 -10.21 9.67
N ILE A 524 -10.21 -10.74 8.49
CA ILE A 524 -9.29 -10.81 7.36
C ILE A 524 -9.87 -10.04 6.18
N THR A 525 -9.11 -9.07 5.69
CA THR A 525 -9.42 -8.24 4.53
C THR A 525 -8.45 -8.57 3.40
N ASN A 526 -8.96 -9.06 2.26
CA ASN A 526 -8.17 -9.49 1.10
C ASN A 526 -7.02 -10.46 1.46
N GLY A 527 -7.27 -11.39 2.38
CA GLY A 527 -6.27 -12.35 2.86
C GLY A 527 -5.29 -11.82 3.90
N LYS A 528 -5.42 -10.57 4.36
CA LYS A 528 -4.60 -10.01 5.45
C LYS A 528 -5.44 -9.79 6.71
N SER A 529 -4.96 -10.27 7.86
CA SER A 529 -5.61 -10.01 9.17
C SER A 529 -5.51 -8.53 9.56
N ASP A 530 -6.64 -7.87 9.75
CA ASP A 530 -6.78 -6.50 10.26
C ASP A 530 -7.12 -6.45 11.76
N GLY A 531 -7.18 -7.61 12.41
CA GLY A 531 -7.20 -7.73 13.86
C GLY A 531 -7.72 -9.09 14.31
N ALA A 532 -7.23 -9.55 15.46
CA ALA A 532 -7.68 -10.76 16.09
C ALA A 532 -7.94 -10.55 17.59
N THR A 533 -9.05 -11.09 18.09
CA THR A 533 -9.39 -11.05 19.51
C THR A 533 -10.34 -12.19 19.86
N HIS A 534 -10.37 -12.59 21.12
CA HIS A 534 -11.37 -13.52 21.61
C HIS A 534 -12.69 -12.76 21.93
N PRO A 535 -13.85 -13.18 21.40
CA PRO A 535 -15.11 -12.44 21.62
C PRO A 535 -15.62 -12.43 23.07
N ALA A 536 -15.49 -13.57 23.78
CA ALA A 536 -16.03 -13.75 25.13
C ALA A 536 -14.98 -13.81 26.24
N ARG A 537 -13.79 -14.35 25.98
CA ARG A 537 -12.70 -14.41 26.95
C ARG A 537 -11.87 -13.14 26.89
N LYS A 538 -11.27 -12.82 28.03
CA LYS A 538 -10.37 -11.68 28.19
C LYS A 538 -8.91 -12.10 28.01
N ASP A 539 -8.64 -13.24 27.38
CA ASP A 539 -7.27 -13.66 27.09
C ASP A 539 -6.70 -12.74 26.00
N THR A 540 -5.61 -12.05 26.32
CA THR A 540 -5.12 -10.94 25.50
C THR A 540 -4.03 -11.39 24.54
N GLY A 541 -4.32 -11.32 23.23
CA GLY A 541 -3.30 -11.45 22.19
C GLY A 541 -2.50 -10.15 21.96
N PRO A 542 -1.45 -10.18 21.11
CA PRO A 542 -0.72 -8.97 20.72
C PRO A 542 -1.62 -7.87 20.13
N ASP A 543 -2.63 -8.23 19.35
CA ASP A 543 -3.58 -7.29 18.76
C ASP A 543 -4.48 -6.65 19.83
N ASP A 544 -4.92 -7.40 20.86
CA ASP A 544 -5.68 -6.83 21.99
C ASP A 544 -4.87 -5.76 22.72
N HIS A 545 -3.56 -5.99 22.92
CA HIS A 545 -2.67 -4.99 23.51
C HIS A 545 -2.65 -3.70 22.72
N THR A 546 -2.53 -3.82 21.39
CA THR A 546 -2.53 -2.68 20.47
C THR A 546 -3.85 -1.93 20.53
N MET A 547 -4.98 -2.63 20.33
CA MET A 547 -6.31 -2.00 20.27
C MET A 547 -6.73 -1.38 21.61
N VAL A 548 -6.45 -2.04 22.74
CA VAL A 548 -6.77 -1.51 24.08
C VAL A 548 -5.90 -0.29 24.40
N LEU A 549 -4.59 -0.31 24.12
CA LEU A 549 -3.75 0.85 24.36
C LEU A 549 -4.09 2.03 23.43
N LEU A 550 -4.40 1.78 22.16
CA LEU A 550 -4.87 2.81 21.22
C LEU A 550 -6.12 3.51 21.74
N GLY A 551 -7.12 2.74 22.19
CA GLY A 551 -8.36 3.28 22.73
C GLY A 551 -8.20 3.99 24.09
N ALA A 552 -7.22 3.59 24.91
CA ALA A 552 -7.03 4.13 26.26
C ALA A 552 -6.10 5.36 26.32
N LEU A 553 -5.04 5.43 25.49
CA LEU A 553 -4.01 6.47 25.62
C LEU A 553 -4.56 7.89 25.40
N GLY A 554 -5.44 8.08 24.41
CA GLY A 554 -6.07 9.37 24.15
C GLY A 554 -6.80 9.93 25.37
N PRO A 555 -7.82 9.24 25.91
CA PRO A 555 -8.55 9.68 27.10
C PRO A 555 -7.70 9.82 28.36
N LEU A 556 -6.63 9.02 28.52
CA LEU A 556 -5.75 9.12 29.68
C LEU A 556 -4.84 10.35 29.64
N HIS A 557 -4.40 10.77 28.44
CA HIS A 557 -3.71 12.05 28.26
C HIS A 557 -4.67 13.25 28.25
N HIS A 558 -5.94 13.03 27.92
CA HIS A 558 -6.97 14.07 27.86
C HIS A 558 -8.27 13.66 28.57
N PRO A 559 -8.30 13.62 29.92
CA PRO A 559 -9.47 13.16 30.68
C PRO A 559 -10.75 14.01 30.52
N GLN A 560 -10.61 15.22 30.00
CA GLN A 560 -11.71 16.17 29.76
C GLN A 560 -12.30 16.08 28.35
N ALA A 561 -11.75 15.22 27.48
CA ALA A 561 -12.23 15.04 26.11
C ALA A 561 -13.72 14.66 26.07
N ARG A 562 -14.42 15.21 25.09
CA ARG A 562 -15.86 15.00 24.82
C ARG A 562 -16.09 14.31 23.48
N THR A 563 -15.31 14.61 22.45
CA THR A 563 -15.52 14.05 21.11
C THR A 563 -14.30 13.26 20.65
N ALA A 564 -14.55 12.09 20.07
CA ALA A 564 -13.50 11.25 19.49
C ALA A 564 -13.86 10.79 18.06
N ALA A 565 -12.84 10.64 17.22
CA ALA A 565 -12.93 9.93 15.95
C ALA A 565 -11.94 8.76 15.94
N VAL A 566 -12.32 7.66 15.30
CA VAL A 566 -11.49 6.47 15.08
C VAL A 566 -11.43 6.19 13.60
N ILE A 567 -10.24 6.17 13.01
CA ILE A 567 -10.02 5.80 11.61
C ILE A 567 -9.74 4.31 11.54
N GLY A 568 -10.64 3.59 10.87
CA GLY A 568 -10.66 2.13 10.81
C GLY A 568 -11.52 1.52 11.92
N MET A 569 -12.26 0.46 11.59
CA MET A 569 -13.02 -0.33 12.57
C MET A 569 -12.23 -1.55 13.03
N GLY A 570 -11.70 -2.33 12.09
CA GLY A 570 -11.15 -3.66 12.38
C GLY A 570 -12.14 -4.51 13.19
N THR A 571 -11.70 -5.04 14.34
CA THR A 571 -12.59 -5.78 15.26
C THR A 571 -13.53 -4.88 16.08
N GLY A 572 -13.40 -3.56 16.02
CA GLY A 572 -14.15 -2.58 16.83
C GLY A 572 -13.63 -2.40 18.26
N THR A 573 -12.58 -3.11 18.66
CA THR A 573 -12.10 -3.10 20.06
C THR A 573 -11.60 -1.71 20.49
N SER A 574 -10.85 -1.00 19.65
CA SER A 574 -10.34 0.35 19.96
C SER A 574 -11.47 1.35 20.23
N SER A 575 -12.51 1.34 19.39
CA SER A 575 -13.73 2.15 19.60
C SER A 575 -14.50 1.74 20.85
N ALA A 576 -14.61 0.44 21.14
CA ALA A 576 -15.26 -0.06 22.36
C ALA A 576 -14.53 0.41 23.62
N VAL A 577 -13.19 0.42 23.59
CA VAL A 577 -12.36 0.90 24.70
C VAL A 577 -12.48 2.41 24.87
N LEU A 578 -12.50 3.20 23.79
CA LEU A 578 -12.81 4.64 23.89
C LEU A 578 -14.15 4.89 24.57
N LEU A 579 -15.18 4.10 24.24
CA LEU A 579 -16.51 4.19 24.85
C LEU A 579 -16.54 3.79 26.34
N GLU A 580 -15.46 3.24 26.91
CA GLU A 580 -15.31 3.11 28.36
C GLU A 580 -15.01 4.45 29.06
N ALA A 581 -14.52 5.46 28.32
CA ALA A 581 -14.35 6.81 28.82
C ALA A 581 -15.72 7.50 28.93
N LYS A 582 -16.20 7.73 30.16
CA LYS A 582 -17.49 8.37 30.41
C LYS A 582 -17.53 9.86 30.05
N GLY A 583 -16.38 10.52 29.94
CA GLY A 583 -16.27 11.92 29.53
C GLY A 583 -16.70 12.15 28.08
N LEU A 584 -16.47 11.15 27.22
CA LEU A 584 -16.84 11.20 25.81
C LEU A 584 -18.37 11.17 25.65
N THR A 585 -18.89 12.10 24.86
CA THR A 585 -20.28 12.22 24.45
C THR A 585 -20.53 11.70 23.05
N GLN A 586 -19.48 11.60 22.21
CA GLN A 586 -19.57 11.08 20.85
C GLN A 586 -18.26 10.38 20.43
N VAL A 587 -18.38 9.23 19.79
CA VAL A 587 -17.28 8.47 19.17
C VAL A 587 -17.67 8.10 17.74
N ASP A 588 -17.08 8.79 16.77
CA ASP A 588 -17.27 8.50 15.34
C ASP A 588 -16.26 7.42 14.91
N THR A 589 -16.72 6.24 14.48
CA THR A 589 -15.85 5.20 13.89
C THR A 589 -15.98 5.24 12.38
N ILE A 590 -14.92 5.65 11.69
CA ILE A 590 -14.89 5.88 10.24
C ILE A 590 -14.32 4.62 9.58
N GLU A 591 -15.17 3.87 8.89
CA GLU A 591 -14.83 2.62 8.23
C GLU A 591 -15.13 2.70 6.73
N ILE A 592 -14.19 2.26 5.91
CA ILE A 592 -14.28 2.41 4.46
C ILE A 592 -15.12 1.30 3.80
N GLU A 593 -15.11 0.09 4.36
CA GLU A 593 -15.81 -1.08 3.82
C GLU A 593 -17.00 -1.49 4.72
N PRO A 594 -18.26 -1.35 4.26
CA PRO A 594 -19.45 -1.75 5.02
C PRO A 594 -19.40 -3.18 5.54
N LEU A 595 -18.83 -4.12 4.78
CA LEU A 595 -18.73 -5.52 5.23
C LEU A 595 -17.80 -5.70 6.43
N MET A 596 -16.85 -4.80 6.67
CA MET A 596 -16.04 -4.82 7.91
C MET A 596 -16.92 -4.56 9.13
N VAL A 597 -17.92 -3.68 9.00
CA VAL A 597 -18.89 -3.37 10.06
C VAL A 597 -19.79 -4.56 10.35
N GLU A 598 -20.28 -5.23 9.32
CA GLU A 598 -21.09 -6.44 9.44
C GLU A 598 -20.28 -7.57 10.10
N ALA A 599 -19.07 -7.84 9.61
CA ALA A 599 -18.19 -8.86 10.15
C ALA A 599 -17.74 -8.55 11.60
N ALA A 600 -17.55 -7.28 11.95
CA ALA A 600 -17.21 -6.86 13.30
C ALA A 600 -18.29 -7.24 14.33
N GLN A 601 -19.57 -7.40 13.94
CA GLN A 601 -20.60 -7.87 14.88
C GLN A 601 -20.32 -9.28 15.43
N LEU A 602 -19.53 -10.09 14.71
CA LEU A 602 -19.09 -11.41 15.17
C LEU A 602 -18.05 -11.33 16.30
N PHE A 603 -17.65 -10.15 16.74
CA PHE A 603 -16.73 -9.99 17.87
C PHE A 603 -17.47 -9.61 19.17
N ARG A 604 -18.80 -9.57 19.17
CA ARG A 604 -19.60 -9.41 20.39
C ARG A 604 -19.39 -10.59 21.36
N PRO A 605 -19.43 -10.36 22.69
CA PRO A 605 -19.71 -9.08 23.36
C PRO A 605 -18.51 -8.11 23.48
N ARG A 606 -17.28 -8.50 23.12
CA ARG A 606 -16.06 -7.70 23.29
C ARG A 606 -16.19 -6.26 22.78
N ASN A 607 -16.80 -6.07 21.61
CA ASN A 607 -16.98 -4.77 20.96
C ASN A 607 -18.43 -4.25 20.99
N ALA A 608 -19.32 -4.84 21.80
CA ALA A 608 -20.76 -4.56 21.74
C ALA A 608 -21.10 -3.07 21.85
N LYS A 609 -20.33 -2.31 22.64
CA LYS A 609 -20.49 -0.85 22.80
C LYS A 609 -20.42 -0.06 21.49
N VAL A 610 -19.66 -0.51 20.49
CA VAL A 610 -19.57 0.17 19.19
C VAL A 610 -20.92 0.19 18.48
N PHE A 611 -21.77 -0.79 18.75
CA PHE A 611 -23.06 -0.92 18.10
C PHE A 611 -24.23 -0.51 19.00
N ASP A 612 -24.08 -0.70 20.32
CA ASP A 612 -25.19 -0.54 21.27
C ASP A 612 -25.13 0.78 22.07
N ASP A 613 -23.95 1.40 22.21
CA ASP A 613 -23.81 2.65 22.97
C ASP A 613 -24.34 3.83 22.13
N PRO A 614 -25.28 4.64 22.64
CA PRO A 614 -25.86 5.76 21.88
C PRO A 614 -24.86 6.85 21.53
N ARG A 615 -23.68 6.85 22.15
CA ARG A 615 -22.58 7.77 21.83
C ARG A 615 -21.76 7.30 20.64
N SER A 616 -21.90 6.05 20.21
CA SER A 616 -21.17 5.51 19.07
C SER A 616 -21.89 5.82 17.75
N ARG A 617 -21.12 6.27 16.76
CA ARG A 617 -21.61 6.52 15.42
C ARG A 617 -20.66 5.89 14.41
N ILE A 618 -21.13 4.89 13.68
CA ILE A 618 -20.37 4.29 12.59
C ILE A 618 -20.61 5.10 11.33
N VAL A 619 -19.53 5.57 10.71
CA VAL A 619 -19.54 6.37 9.49
C VAL A 619 -18.88 5.56 8.38
N ILE A 620 -19.67 5.21 7.36
CA ILE A 620 -19.14 4.53 6.17
C ILE A 620 -18.55 5.56 5.21
N ASP A 621 -17.24 5.71 5.24
CA ASP A 621 -16.52 6.67 4.40
C ASP A 621 -15.02 6.38 4.39
N ASP A 622 -14.32 6.93 3.40
CA ASP A 622 -12.87 7.03 3.49
C ASP A 622 -12.47 8.12 4.50
N ALA A 623 -11.42 7.89 5.29
CA ALA A 623 -10.99 8.83 6.32
C ALA A 623 -10.58 10.20 5.77
N ARG A 624 -9.81 10.26 4.68
CA ARG A 624 -9.45 11.55 4.05
C ARG A 624 -10.69 12.26 3.55
N ALA A 625 -11.57 11.53 2.89
CA ALA A 625 -12.82 12.09 2.39
C ALA A 625 -13.69 12.62 3.55
N HIS A 626 -13.83 11.87 4.64
CA HIS A 626 -14.59 12.27 5.83
C HIS A 626 -14.07 13.58 6.41
N PHE A 627 -12.76 13.67 6.68
CA PHE A 627 -12.16 14.91 7.19
C PHE A 627 -12.21 16.05 6.17
N ALA A 628 -12.33 15.79 4.87
CA ALA A 628 -12.53 16.86 3.88
C ALA A 628 -13.97 17.37 3.81
N LYS A 629 -14.95 16.59 4.28
CA LYS A 629 -16.38 16.91 4.23
C LYS A 629 -16.93 17.46 5.55
N THR A 630 -16.39 17.01 6.68
CA THR A 630 -16.86 17.43 8.00
C THR A 630 -16.30 18.80 8.39
N ARG A 631 -17.05 19.55 9.20
CA ARG A 631 -16.54 20.72 9.94
C ARG A 631 -16.34 20.42 11.43
N ALA A 632 -16.59 19.17 11.84
CA ALA A 632 -16.47 18.78 13.23
C ALA A 632 -15.01 18.81 13.66
N SER A 633 -14.75 19.36 14.85
CA SER A 633 -13.49 19.23 15.54
C SER A 633 -13.58 18.14 16.62
N TYR A 634 -12.52 17.36 16.76
CA TYR A 634 -12.42 16.25 17.70
C TYR A 634 -11.39 16.56 18.79
N ASP A 635 -11.69 16.18 20.02
CA ASP A 635 -10.71 16.24 21.12
C ASP A 635 -9.71 15.09 21.04
N ILE A 636 -10.12 13.96 20.45
CA ILE A 636 -9.27 12.79 20.23
C ILE A 636 -9.48 12.25 18.81
N VAL A 637 -8.41 12.01 18.07
CA VAL A 637 -8.45 11.21 16.85
C VAL A 637 -7.51 10.03 17.01
N VAL A 638 -8.07 8.82 16.99
CA VAL A 638 -7.33 7.56 16.95
C VAL A 638 -7.22 7.10 15.50
N SER A 639 -6.02 6.82 15.03
CA SER A 639 -5.74 6.39 13.67
C SER A 639 -5.15 4.99 13.68
N GLU A 640 -5.97 4.01 13.29
CA GLU A 640 -5.62 2.59 13.19
C GLU A 640 -5.98 2.04 11.79
N PRO A 641 -5.39 2.56 10.71
CA PRO A 641 -5.60 2.02 9.38
C PRO A 641 -4.86 0.68 9.22
N SER A 642 -5.07 -0.02 8.09
CA SER A 642 -4.32 -1.25 7.77
C SER A 642 -2.82 -0.98 7.49
N ASN A 643 -2.08 -1.98 7.03
CA ASN A 643 -0.65 -1.81 6.78
C ASN A 643 -0.38 -0.88 5.57
N PRO A 644 0.66 -0.01 5.61
CA PRO A 644 0.97 0.94 4.54
C PRO A 644 1.28 0.33 3.17
N TRP A 645 1.64 -0.96 3.10
CA TRP A 645 1.82 -1.66 1.81
C TRP A 645 0.50 -2.01 1.11
N VAL A 646 -0.64 -1.88 1.81
CA VAL A 646 -1.97 -1.97 1.21
C VAL A 646 -2.25 -0.67 0.47
N SER A 647 -2.64 -0.77 -0.81
CA SER A 647 -2.84 0.38 -1.68
C SER A 647 -3.77 1.40 -1.05
N GLY A 648 -3.24 2.60 -0.84
CA GLY A 648 -3.98 3.77 -0.33
C GLY A 648 -3.82 4.05 1.14
N VAL A 649 -3.37 3.06 1.91
CA VAL A 649 -3.14 3.26 3.34
C VAL A 649 -1.90 4.12 3.61
N ALA A 650 -0.86 4.04 2.76
CA ALA A 650 0.31 4.92 2.86
C ALA A 650 -0.03 6.43 2.84
N GLY A 651 -1.16 6.80 2.22
CA GLY A 651 -1.67 8.17 2.20
C GLY A 651 -2.15 8.67 3.56
N LEU A 652 -2.40 7.80 4.54
CA LEU A 652 -2.76 8.17 5.92
C LEU A 652 -1.52 8.40 6.81
N PHE A 653 -0.32 8.29 6.23
CA PHE A 653 0.96 8.50 6.91
C PHE A 653 1.77 9.62 6.27
N THR A 654 1.11 10.58 5.62
CA THR A 654 1.77 11.69 4.91
C THR A 654 1.66 12.99 5.67
N VAL A 655 2.60 13.90 5.41
CA VAL A 655 2.58 15.26 5.96
C VAL A 655 1.24 15.96 5.68
N GLN A 656 0.70 15.83 4.45
CA GLN A 656 -0.56 16.43 4.03
C GLN A 656 -1.73 15.89 4.86
N PHE A 657 -1.81 14.57 5.07
CA PHE A 657 -2.86 13.98 5.90
C PHE A 657 -2.78 14.46 7.35
N TYR A 658 -1.59 14.45 7.95
CA TYR A 658 -1.43 14.92 9.33
C TYR A 658 -1.82 16.39 9.49
N ARG A 659 -1.46 17.27 8.54
CA ARG A 659 -1.91 18.68 8.55
C ARG A 659 -3.42 18.78 8.44
N HIS A 660 -4.02 17.98 7.55
CA HIS A 660 -5.47 17.97 7.35
C HIS A 660 -6.23 17.53 8.59
N VAL A 661 -5.78 16.47 9.27
CA VAL A 661 -6.39 16.00 10.51
C VAL A 661 -6.12 16.96 11.68
N SER A 662 -4.93 17.56 11.76
CA SER A 662 -4.59 18.58 12.76
C SER A 662 -5.55 19.78 12.73
N ALA A 663 -6.03 20.17 11.54
CA ALA A 663 -7.05 21.21 11.38
C ALA A 663 -8.44 20.81 11.94
N HIS A 664 -8.68 19.51 12.13
CA HIS A 664 -9.90 18.95 12.71
C HIS A 664 -9.70 18.52 14.18
N LEU A 665 -8.55 18.79 14.78
CA LEU A 665 -8.34 18.62 16.21
C LEU A 665 -8.63 19.92 16.94
N ALA A 666 -9.20 19.83 18.14
CA ALA A 666 -9.19 20.94 19.08
C ALA A 666 -7.75 21.43 19.33
N PRO A 667 -7.51 22.68 19.77
CA PRO A 667 -6.16 23.16 20.07
C PRO A 667 -5.40 22.29 21.08
N ASP A 668 -6.11 21.74 22.08
CA ASP A 668 -5.59 20.76 23.05
C ASP A 668 -5.92 19.30 22.68
N GLY A 669 -6.44 19.08 21.48
CA GLY A 669 -6.82 17.76 20.96
C GLY A 669 -5.62 16.85 20.74
N HIS A 670 -5.86 15.55 20.84
CA HIS A 670 -4.83 14.51 20.79
C HIS A 670 -4.97 13.64 19.54
N PHE A 671 -3.85 13.42 18.86
CA PHE A 671 -3.72 12.47 17.77
C PHE A 671 -2.99 11.23 18.26
N VAL A 672 -3.60 10.06 18.09
CA VAL A 672 -3.10 8.76 18.55
C VAL A 672 -2.96 7.85 17.33
N GLN A 673 -1.74 7.55 16.90
CA GLN A 673 -1.46 6.83 15.64
C GLN A 673 -0.81 5.48 15.92
N TRP A 674 -1.43 4.40 15.41
CA TRP A 674 -0.80 3.09 15.34
C TRP A 674 0.30 3.05 14.27
N LEU A 675 1.39 2.33 14.55
CA LEU A 675 2.48 2.10 13.64
C LEU A 675 3.12 0.71 13.85
N HIS A 676 2.95 -0.20 12.89
CA HIS A 676 3.68 -1.47 12.88
C HIS A 676 5.19 -1.32 12.62
N LEU A 677 5.95 -2.25 13.18
CA LEU A 677 7.41 -2.37 13.03
C LEU A 677 7.84 -3.64 12.29
N TYR A 678 6.92 -4.57 12.06
CA TYR A 678 7.15 -5.78 11.24
C TYR A 678 6.92 -5.46 9.76
N GLU A 679 7.53 -6.21 8.83
CA GLU A 679 7.33 -6.00 7.38
C GLU A 679 7.63 -4.56 6.89
N ALA A 680 8.42 -3.82 7.66
CA ALA A 680 8.74 -2.41 7.43
C ALA A 680 10.21 -2.15 7.79
N SER A 681 10.97 -1.50 6.90
CA SER A 681 12.35 -1.12 7.20
C SER A 681 12.43 0.08 8.14
N PRO A 682 13.56 0.26 8.85
CA PRO A 682 13.81 1.47 9.61
C PRO A 682 13.72 2.75 8.76
N GLU A 683 14.12 2.70 7.49
CA GLU A 683 14.01 3.81 6.55
C GLU A 683 12.55 4.19 6.29
N LEU A 684 11.68 3.20 6.06
CA LEU A 684 10.25 3.42 5.82
C LEU A 684 9.57 4.01 7.06
N VAL A 685 9.80 3.44 8.23
CA VAL A 685 9.23 3.95 9.49
C VAL A 685 9.80 5.33 9.85
N ALA A 686 11.08 5.58 9.58
CA ALA A 686 11.69 6.90 9.72
C ALA A 686 11.02 7.95 8.81
N SER A 687 10.67 7.59 7.58
CA SER A 687 9.92 8.46 6.65
C SER A 687 8.57 8.88 7.23
N ILE A 688 7.84 7.93 7.84
CA ILE A 688 6.56 8.17 8.53
C ILE A 688 6.76 9.07 9.76
N ILE A 689 7.72 8.77 10.62
CA ILE A 689 8.02 9.56 11.83
C ILE A 689 8.42 10.99 11.45
N ARG A 690 9.21 11.17 10.39
CA ARG A 690 9.60 12.50 9.90
C ARG A 690 8.38 13.28 9.41
N ALA A 691 7.49 12.64 8.65
CA ALA A 691 6.24 13.26 8.22
C ALA A 691 5.35 13.67 9.41
N PHE A 692 5.21 12.78 10.39
CA PHE A 692 4.47 13.03 11.62
C PHE A 692 5.06 14.21 12.40
N ALA A 693 6.39 14.25 12.54
CA ALA A 693 7.12 15.25 13.29
C ALA A 693 7.16 16.65 12.65
N GLU A 694 6.82 16.78 11.37
CA GLU A 694 6.63 18.09 10.71
C GLU A 694 5.35 18.79 11.18
N VAL A 695 4.33 18.03 11.56
CA VAL A 695 3.04 18.55 12.04
C VAL A 695 2.97 18.54 13.56
N PHE A 696 3.43 17.45 14.17
CA PHE A 696 3.47 17.26 15.62
C PHE A 696 4.94 17.20 16.11
N PRO A 697 5.59 18.35 16.37
CA PRO A 697 7.01 18.39 16.72
C PRO A 697 7.32 17.71 18.07
N GLU A 698 6.33 17.67 18.96
CA GLU A 698 6.36 17.06 20.28
C GLU A 698 5.35 15.91 20.36
N PHE A 699 5.84 14.72 20.68
CA PHE A 699 5.07 13.49 20.79
C PHE A 699 5.78 12.46 21.68
N ARG A 700 5.04 11.43 22.11
CA ARG A 700 5.57 10.26 22.81
C ARG A 700 5.25 9.00 22.01
N ALA A 701 6.15 8.02 22.05
CA ALA A 701 5.90 6.70 21.51
C ALA A 701 5.71 5.70 22.66
N TYR A 702 4.70 4.84 22.52
CA TYR A 702 4.39 3.76 23.44
C TYR A 702 4.49 2.43 22.72
N SER A 703 5.24 1.48 23.25
CA SER A 703 5.25 0.10 22.77
C SER A 703 3.95 -0.57 23.18
N ALA A 704 3.07 -0.89 22.23
CA ALA A 704 1.89 -1.69 22.56
C ALA A 704 2.29 -3.14 22.86
N ASN A 705 3.20 -3.67 22.03
CA ASN A 705 3.80 -4.98 22.11
C ASN A 705 5.21 -4.92 21.48
N ASP A 706 5.79 -6.06 21.08
CA ASP A 706 7.12 -6.16 20.44
C ASP A 706 7.21 -5.69 18.99
N ILE A 707 6.07 -5.46 18.36
CA ILE A 707 5.94 -5.28 16.91
C ILE A 707 5.09 -4.06 16.54
N ASP A 708 4.42 -3.42 17.50
CA ASP A 708 3.56 -2.25 17.31
C ASP A 708 3.91 -1.11 18.27
N ILE A 709 3.88 0.12 17.73
CA ILE A 709 4.07 1.37 18.45
C ILE A 709 2.82 2.23 18.30
N VAL A 710 2.50 2.98 19.36
CA VAL A 710 1.50 4.04 19.37
C VAL A 710 2.18 5.38 19.55
N LEU A 711 2.01 6.29 18.59
CA LEU A 711 2.45 7.67 18.71
C LEU A 711 1.31 8.53 19.28
N VAL A 712 1.59 9.29 20.33
CA VAL A 712 0.63 10.21 20.94
C VAL A 712 1.18 11.63 20.84
N ALA A 713 0.42 12.50 20.20
CA ALA A 713 0.72 13.92 20.07
C ALA A 713 -0.48 14.77 20.49
N ARG A 714 -0.19 15.99 20.96
CA ARG A 714 -1.19 17.03 21.21
C ARG A 714 -1.04 18.12 20.16
N ASN A 715 -2.15 18.72 19.73
CA ASN A 715 -2.18 19.62 18.57
C ASN A 715 -1.34 20.91 18.79
N ASP A 716 -1.33 21.46 20.01
CA ASP A 716 -0.49 22.61 20.40
C ASP A 716 0.96 22.23 20.80
N GLY A 717 1.31 20.94 20.74
CA GLY A 717 2.63 20.39 21.06
C GLY A 717 2.88 20.05 22.54
N LYS A 718 2.10 20.53 23.51
CA LYS A 718 2.44 20.35 24.94
C LYS A 718 1.80 19.12 25.55
N LEU A 719 2.32 17.93 25.25
CA LEU A 719 1.73 16.68 25.76
C LEU A 719 1.91 16.55 27.29
N PRO A 720 0.83 16.58 28.10
CA PRO A 720 0.93 16.47 29.55
C PRO A 720 1.45 15.10 29.97
N ALA A 721 2.13 15.05 31.12
CA ALA A 721 2.47 13.78 31.74
C ALA A 721 1.19 13.03 32.16
N LEU A 722 1.22 11.69 32.09
CA LEU A 722 0.12 10.87 32.57
C LEU A 722 -0.08 11.13 34.07
N SER A 723 -1.27 11.59 34.45
CA SER A 723 -1.64 11.78 35.85
C SER A 723 -2.16 10.47 36.44
N PRO A 724 -1.75 10.07 37.66
CA PRO A 724 -2.37 8.97 38.40
C PRO A 724 -3.90 9.09 38.45
N GLN A 725 -4.40 10.31 38.63
CA GLN A 725 -5.84 10.61 38.73
C GLN A 725 -6.61 10.31 37.43
N ALA A 726 -5.95 10.29 36.26
CA ALA A 726 -6.59 9.99 34.98
C ALA A 726 -7.05 8.53 34.92
N LEU A 727 -6.27 7.61 35.49
CA LEU A 727 -6.63 6.19 35.56
C LEU A 727 -7.69 5.96 36.64
N ASP A 728 -7.52 6.58 37.81
CA ASP A 728 -8.42 6.41 38.96
C ASP A 728 -9.84 6.94 38.68
N SER A 729 -9.96 8.01 37.88
CA SER A 729 -11.26 8.58 37.48
C SER A 729 -11.94 7.83 36.33
N ALA A 730 -11.25 6.90 35.67
CA ALA A 730 -11.72 6.19 34.49
C ALA A 730 -11.86 4.67 34.73
N ALA A 731 -12.74 4.29 35.68
CA ALA A 731 -12.95 2.88 36.06
C ALA A 731 -13.25 1.94 34.87
N GLY A 732 -13.88 2.43 33.80
CA GLY A 732 -14.08 1.67 32.57
C GLY A 732 -12.76 1.30 31.89
N LEU A 733 -11.91 2.29 31.63
CA LEU A 733 -10.59 2.12 31.01
C LEU A 733 -9.66 1.28 31.90
N GLN A 734 -9.72 1.48 33.23
CA GLN A 734 -8.96 0.68 34.17
C GLN A 734 -9.29 -0.82 34.03
N ARG A 735 -10.57 -1.19 33.87
CA ARG A 735 -10.97 -2.60 33.67
C ARG A 735 -10.42 -3.20 32.38
N GLU A 736 -10.25 -2.41 31.32
CA GLU A 736 -9.66 -2.88 30.07
C GLU A 736 -8.14 -3.02 30.19
N LEU A 737 -7.47 -2.05 30.81
CA LEU A 737 -6.02 -2.07 31.05
C LEU A 737 -5.58 -3.19 32.01
N LEU A 738 -6.40 -3.52 33.00
CA LEU A 738 -6.16 -4.64 33.91
C LEU A 738 -6.02 -5.98 33.16
N GLN A 739 -6.68 -6.14 32.02
CA GLN A 739 -6.59 -7.35 31.20
C GLN A 739 -5.20 -7.49 30.57
N LEU A 740 -4.55 -6.36 30.25
CA LEU A 740 -3.16 -6.32 29.78
C LEU A 740 -2.14 -6.44 30.93
N GLY A 741 -2.61 -6.56 32.18
CA GLY A 741 -1.77 -6.54 33.38
C GLY A 741 -1.37 -5.13 33.86
N ILE A 742 -1.96 -4.07 33.29
CA ILE A 742 -1.67 -2.68 33.64
C ILE A 742 -2.63 -2.26 34.77
N VAL A 743 -2.12 -2.24 36.00
CA VAL A 743 -2.86 -1.92 37.23
C VAL A 743 -2.68 -0.48 37.69
N ASN A 744 -1.62 0.20 37.22
CA ASN A 744 -1.30 1.57 37.63
C ASN A 744 -0.60 2.38 36.50
N VAL A 745 -0.51 3.69 36.69
CA VAL A 745 0.12 4.60 35.72
C VAL A 745 1.62 4.34 35.53
N ALA A 746 2.32 3.78 36.53
CA ALA A 746 3.73 3.45 36.40
C ALA A 746 3.96 2.33 35.38
N GLN A 747 3.11 1.30 35.39
CA GLN A 747 3.13 0.25 34.37
C GLN A 747 2.74 0.78 33.00
N LEU A 748 1.73 1.65 32.88
CA LEU A 748 1.39 2.26 31.60
C LEU A 748 2.54 3.12 31.05
N ALA A 749 3.15 3.96 31.90
CA ALA A 749 4.32 4.74 31.53
C ALA A 749 5.53 3.84 31.24
N ALA A 750 5.55 2.62 31.76
CA ALA A 750 6.52 1.63 31.39
C ALA A 750 6.38 1.12 29.94
N HIS A 751 5.34 1.50 29.21
CA HIS A 751 5.27 1.28 27.77
C HIS A 751 5.93 2.42 26.95
N GLU A 752 6.29 3.57 27.53
CA GLU A 752 6.89 4.71 26.78
C GLU A 752 8.27 4.33 26.19
N SER A 753 8.37 4.11 24.88
CA SER A 753 9.62 3.72 24.19
C SER A 753 10.56 4.91 23.95
N GLY A 754 10.03 6.13 24.00
CA GLY A 754 10.81 7.36 23.89
C GLY A 754 9.98 8.61 23.58
N ARG A 755 10.65 9.76 23.64
CA ARG A 755 10.11 11.08 23.31
C ARG A 755 10.54 11.53 21.91
N SER A 756 9.83 12.52 21.38
CA SER A 756 10.05 13.02 20.01
C SER A 756 11.51 13.42 19.73
N ASN A 757 12.23 14.04 20.66
CA ASN A 757 13.62 14.43 20.48
C ASN A 757 14.54 13.23 20.17
N ALA A 758 14.44 12.13 20.92
CA ALA A 758 15.25 10.94 20.74
C ALA A 758 14.84 10.16 19.49
N ILE A 759 13.53 9.97 19.30
CA ILE A 759 12.98 9.20 18.18
C ILE A 759 13.26 9.92 16.85
N ARG A 760 13.01 11.24 16.77
CA ARG A 760 13.31 12.04 15.56
C ARG A 760 14.78 12.03 15.24
N LEU A 761 15.65 12.17 16.25
CA LEU A 761 17.08 12.12 16.02
C LEU A 761 17.46 10.78 15.41
N LEU A 762 17.01 9.64 15.96
CA LEU A 762 17.31 8.33 15.39
C LEU A 762 16.70 8.15 13.99
N ALA A 763 15.45 8.57 13.77
CA ALA A 763 14.80 8.52 12.46
C ALA A 763 15.57 9.32 11.40
N ASN A 764 16.09 10.50 11.75
CA ASN A 764 16.92 11.32 10.86
C ASN A 764 18.22 10.61 10.42
N SER A 765 18.66 9.56 11.14
CA SER A 765 19.88 8.81 10.81
C SER A 765 19.77 8.00 9.53
N PHE A 766 18.55 7.62 9.17
CA PHE A 766 18.27 6.75 8.05
C PHE A 766 18.19 7.50 6.72
N GLY A 767 18.23 8.84 6.73
CA GLY A 767 18.26 9.66 5.52
C GLY A 767 17.00 9.58 4.64
N ALA A 768 15.96 8.87 5.06
CA ALA A 768 14.71 8.74 4.31
C ALA A 768 13.91 10.05 4.33
N PRO A 769 13.40 10.57 3.19
CA PRO A 769 12.60 11.80 3.16
C PRO A 769 11.30 11.64 3.95
N PRO A 770 10.67 12.74 4.43
CA PRO A 770 9.33 12.68 5.00
C PRO A 770 8.35 12.12 3.95
N ASN A 771 7.46 11.21 4.36
CA ASN A 771 6.44 10.68 3.48
C ASN A 771 5.43 11.77 3.09
N SER A 772 5.11 11.88 1.81
CA SER A 772 4.22 12.93 1.28
C SER A 772 3.29 12.39 0.20
N ASP A 773 2.19 13.10 -0.06
CA ASP A 773 1.23 12.73 -1.10
C ASP A 773 1.85 12.72 -2.50
N PHE A 774 2.70 13.72 -2.78
CA PHE A 774 3.27 13.97 -4.11
C PHE A 774 4.59 13.24 -4.35
N PHE A 775 5.23 12.77 -3.28
CA PHE A 775 6.38 11.88 -3.33
C PHE A 775 6.11 10.72 -2.34
N PRO A 776 5.30 9.71 -2.74
CA PRO A 776 4.79 8.67 -1.84
C PRO A 776 5.84 7.60 -1.55
N TYR A 777 6.89 8.00 -0.82
CA TYR A 777 8.06 7.17 -0.50
C TYR A 777 7.68 5.84 0.15
N VAL A 778 6.69 5.85 1.05
CA VAL A 778 6.23 4.65 1.76
C VAL A 778 5.51 3.68 0.80
N ASP A 779 4.61 4.17 -0.04
CA ASP A 779 3.79 3.35 -0.95
C ASP A 779 4.67 2.49 -1.89
N HIS A 780 5.73 3.09 -2.43
CA HIS A 780 6.66 2.41 -3.35
C HIS A 780 7.56 1.37 -2.69
N ARG A 781 7.90 1.52 -1.40
CA ARG A 781 8.88 0.66 -0.74
C ARG A 781 8.25 -0.43 0.13
N ALA A 782 7.05 -0.17 0.66
CA ALA A 782 6.42 -1.03 1.65
C ALA A 782 6.19 -2.48 1.14
N ALA A 783 5.86 -2.65 -0.15
CA ALA A 783 5.70 -3.98 -0.73
C ALA A 783 7.00 -4.80 -0.79
N SER A 784 8.13 -4.14 -1.10
CA SER A 784 9.46 -4.78 -1.08
C SER A 784 9.90 -5.12 0.34
N ASP A 785 9.71 -4.20 1.29
CA ASP A 785 10.04 -4.44 2.70
C ASP A 785 9.27 -5.61 3.30
N ARG A 786 7.97 -5.71 2.97
CA ARG A 786 7.12 -6.86 3.31
C ARG A 786 7.67 -8.15 2.70
N PHE A 787 7.95 -8.16 1.40
CA PHE A 787 8.48 -9.35 0.74
C PHE A 787 9.80 -9.80 1.38
N ARG A 788 10.68 -8.86 1.74
CA ARG A 788 12.00 -9.14 2.32
C ARG A 788 11.99 -9.42 3.83
N GLY A 789 10.83 -9.28 4.50
CA GLY A 789 10.71 -9.47 5.94
C GLY A 789 11.51 -8.46 6.76
N ARG A 790 11.62 -7.21 6.28
CA ARG A 790 12.34 -6.13 6.98
C ARG A 790 11.62 -5.75 8.28
N SER A 791 12.36 -5.20 9.24
CA SER A 791 11.83 -4.82 10.56
C SER A 791 12.44 -3.52 11.07
N ALA A 792 11.62 -2.70 11.71
CA ALA A 792 11.96 -1.38 12.22
C ALA A 792 12.10 -1.33 13.76
N LYS A 793 12.12 -2.50 14.44
CA LYS A 793 12.26 -2.60 15.91
C LYS A 793 13.41 -1.76 16.49
N ILE A 794 14.49 -1.64 15.73
CA ILE A 794 15.66 -0.85 16.10
C ILE A 794 15.35 0.64 16.40
N LEU A 795 14.31 1.23 15.80
CA LEU A 795 13.96 2.64 16.02
C LEU A 795 13.46 2.92 17.45
N PHE A 796 12.98 1.88 18.14
CA PHE A 796 12.36 2.00 19.46
C PHE A 796 13.09 1.18 20.54
N SER A 797 14.23 0.57 20.21
CA SER A 797 15.01 -0.25 21.15
C SER A 797 15.95 0.57 22.05
N LEU A 798 15.81 1.91 22.11
CA LEU A 798 16.61 2.76 23.00
C LEU A 798 16.31 2.49 24.47
N ARG A 799 15.07 2.09 24.76
CA ARG A 799 14.63 1.69 26.10
C ARG A 799 15.32 0.40 26.57
N ASP A 800 15.66 -0.50 25.65
CA ASP A 800 16.36 -1.76 25.93
C ASP A 800 17.88 -1.59 26.06
N SER A 801 18.36 -0.37 26.22
CA SER A 801 19.79 -0.12 26.33
C SER A 801 20.34 -0.67 27.66
N PRO A 802 21.46 -1.43 27.64
CA PRO A 802 22.13 -1.92 28.85
C PRO A 802 22.55 -0.84 29.83
N VAL A 803 22.77 0.37 29.30
CA VAL A 803 23.05 1.59 30.04
C VAL A 803 21.81 2.46 29.91
N PRO A 804 21.36 3.15 30.97
CA PRO A 804 20.15 4.00 30.98
C PRO A 804 20.29 5.24 30.08
N LEU A 805 20.35 5.02 28.77
CA LEU A 805 20.73 6.00 27.76
C LEU A 805 19.71 7.14 27.67
N LEU A 806 18.42 6.83 27.83
CA LEU A 806 17.36 7.83 27.85
C LEU A 806 17.45 8.75 29.07
N ASP A 807 17.96 8.28 30.21
CA ASP A 807 18.17 9.12 31.41
C ASP A 807 19.33 10.09 31.17
N PHE A 808 20.40 9.64 30.51
CA PHE A 808 21.58 10.45 30.26
C PHE A 808 21.40 11.46 29.12
N VAL A 809 20.62 11.12 28.09
CA VAL A 809 20.60 11.90 26.84
C VAL A 809 19.22 12.42 26.46
N ALA A 810 18.13 11.81 26.93
CA ALA A 810 16.77 12.17 26.53
C ALA A 810 15.88 12.70 27.67
N GLY A 811 16.37 12.71 28.92
CA GLY A 811 15.64 13.22 30.09
C GLY A 811 14.36 12.45 30.42
N ALA A 812 14.36 11.12 30.24
CA ALA A 812 13.22 10.27 30.56
C ALA A 812 13.07 10.06 32.10
N PRO A 813 11.88 10.23 32.69
CA PRO A 813 11.65 10.04 34.13
C PRO A 813 11.26 8.59 34.50
N GLY A 814 11.81 8.07 35.61
CA GLY A 814 11.09 7.92 36.88
C GLY A 814 10.26 6.67 37.22
N TYR A 815 10.08 5.68 36.34
CA TYR A 815 9.24 4.49 36.65
C TYR A 815 10.05 3.22 36.98
N ALA A 816 11.37 3.33 36.94
CA ALA A 816 12.28 2.25 37.29
C ALA A 816 12.05 1.82 38.75
N GLY A 817 11.96 0.51 39.00
CA GLY A 817 11.68 -0.07 40.31
C GLY A 817 10.19 -0.12 40.71
N GLN A 818 9.26 0.34 39.86
CA GLN A 818 7.81 0.32 40.15
C GLN A 818 7.06 -0.83 39.43
N VAL A 819 7.72 -1.52 38.49
CA VAL A 819 7.15 -2.66 37.75
C VAL A 819 7.65 -3.96 38.36
N HIS A 820 6.91 -4.51 39.33
CA HIS A 820 7.30 -5.71 40.08
C HIS A 820 6.44 -6.95 39.75
N SER A 821 5.36 -6.80 39.00
CA SER A 821 4.42 -7.90 38.69
C SER A 821 3.99 -7.82 37.23
N ALA A 822 4.96 -7.92 36.31
CA ALA A 822 4.69 -7.88 34.88
C ALA A 822 3.99 -9.17 34.43
N THR A 823 3.03 -9.09 33.53
CA THR A 823 2.39 -10.29 32.99
C THR A 823 3.18 -10.82 31.78
N VAL A 824 2.98 -12.08 31.41
CA VAL A 824 3.56 -12.65 30.17
C VAL A 824 3.13 -11.87 28.93
N TYR A 825 1.99 -11.18 29.02
CA TYR A 825 1.40 -10.42 27.93
C TYR A 825 2.04 -9.04 27.74
N MET A 826 2.76 -8.49 28.73
CA MET A 826 3.50 -7.23 28.56
C MET A 826 4.69 -7.39 27.59
N PRO A 827 5.11 -6.29 26.91
CA PRO A 827 6.30 -6.31 26.07
C PRO A 827 7.54 -6.76 26.87
N PRO A 828 8.46 -7.55 26.29
CA PRO A 828 9.76 -7.90 26.85
C PRO A 828 10.49 -6.74 27.51
N SER A 829 10.51 -5.56 26.88
CA SER A 829 11.13 -4.35 27.44
C SER A 829 10.56 -3.96 28.82
N VAL A 830 9.27 -4.21 29.04
CA VAL A 830 8.57 -4.00 30.33
C VAL A 830 8.82 -5.16 31.28
N ARG A 831 8.79 -6.41 30.78
CA ARG A 831 9.07 -7.60 31.61
C ARG A 831 10.50 -7.60 32.16
N ASN A 832 11.46 -7.07 31.41
CA ASN A 832 12.85 -6.90 31.86
C ASN A 832 12.94 -5.97 33.09
N MET A 833 11.99 -5.05 33.28
CA MET A 833 11.93 -4.23 34.50
C MET A 833 11.53 -5.04 35.73
N ALA A 834 10.67 -6.05 35.56
CA ALA A 834 10.36 -6.99 36.64
C ALA A 834 11.56 -7.91 36.94
N SER A 835 12.27 -8.40 35.91
CA SER A 835 13.54 -9.13 36.11
C SER A 835 14.52 -8.32 36.96
N SER A 836 14.74 -7.06 36.58
CA SER A 836 15.57 -6.12 37.32
C SER A 836 15.15 -5.95 38.79
N TRP A 837 13.84 -5.83 39.06
CA TRP A 837 13.30 -5.64 40.42
C TRP A 837 13.48 -6.87 41.30
N HIS A 838 13.09 -8.05 40.80
CA HIS A 838 13.31 -9.30 41.51
C HIS A 838 14.81 -9.60 41.65
N GLY A 839 15.61 -9.23 40.65
CA GLY A 839 17.05 -9.44 40.61
C GLY A 839 17.74 -8.74 41.76
N LEU A 840 17.40 -7.46 41.99
CA LEU A 840 17.92 -6.71 43.12
C LEU A 840 17.57 -7.33 44.47
N ARG A 841 16.33 -7.80 44.66
CA ARG A 841 15.89 -8.48 45.89
C ARG A 841 16.66 -9.79 46.12
N TYR A 842 16.76 -10.59 45.07
CA TYR A 842 17.51 -11.85 45.09
C TYR A 842 18.99 -11.64 45.45
N LEU A 843 19.62 -10.62 44.87
CA LEU A 843 21.01 -10.26 45.14
C LEU A 843 21.22 -9.71 46.56
N ARG A 844 20.18 -9.15 47.19
CA ARG A 844 20.19 -8.73 48.60
C ARG A 844 19.97 -9.88 49.59
N GLY A 845 19.84 -11.11 49.09
CA GLY A 845 19.70 -12.32 49.90
C GLY A 845 18.26 -12.72 50.18
N GLU A 846 17.27 -12.01 49.62
CA GLU A 846 15.86 -12.41 49.77
C GLU A 846 15.61 -13.76 49.10
N ALA A 847 14.76 -14.57 49.72
CA ALA A 847 14.24 -15.78 49.11
C ALA A 847 13.10 -15.38 48.15
N LEU A 848 13.24 -15.74 46.89
CA LEU A 848 12.23 -15.52 45.88
C LEU A 848 11.40 -16.79 45.67
N LYS A 849 10.12 -16.60 45.37
CA LYS A 849 9.23 -17.69 44.97
C LYS A 849 9.58 -18.17 43.55
N PRO A 850 9.23 -19.41 43.17
CA PRO A 850 9.51 -19.93 41.83
C PRO A 850 8.99 -19.04 40.69
N GLU A 851 7.81 -18.44 40.86
CA GLU A 851 7.22 -17.51 39.89
C GLU A 851 8.01 -16.20 39.75
N GLU A 852 8.67 -15.74 40.82
CA GLU A 852 9.51 -14.54 40.79
C GLU A 852 10.86 -14.82 40.13
N LEU A 853 11.42 -16.01 40.38
CA LEU A 853 12.66 -16.49 39.73
C LEU A 853 12.47 -16.68 38.21
N ALA A 854 11.25 -16.99 37.77
CA ALA A 854 10.95 -17.18 36.35
C ALA A 854 11.20 -15.92 35.51
N TYR A 855 11.10 -14.72 36.09
CA TYR A 855 11.37 -13.46 35.38
C TYR A 855 12.83 -13.31 34.94
N PHE A 856 13.78 -13.98 35.61
CA PHE A 856 15.19 -13.90 35.23
C PHE A 856 15.46 -14.51 33.86
N GLY A 857 14.62 -15.45 33.40
CA GLY A 857 14.77 -16.10 32.10
C GLY A 857 16.21 -16.60 31.88
N SER A 858 16.86 -16.12 30.81
CA SER A 858 18.25 -16.48 30.48
C SER A 858 19.30 -15.95 31.47
N TYR A 859 18.96 -14.95 32.28
CA TYR A 859 19.86 -14.37 33.29
C TYR A 859 19.87 -15.14 34.61
N ALA A 860 19.02 -16.15 34.79
CA ALA A 860 18.94 -16.89 36.06
C ALA A 860 20.30 -17.47 36.52
N PRO A 861 21.12 -18.09 35.64
CA PRO A 861 22.47 -18.54 36.02
C PRO A 861 23.39 -17.38 36.42
N ASP A 862 23.30 -16.25 35.70
CA ASP A 862 24.11 -15.06 35.99
C ASP A 862 23.75 -14.47 37.36
N TYR A 863 22.47 -14.31 37.68
CA TYR A 863 22.01 -13.85 38.99
C TYR A 863 22.42 -14.79 40.13
N ALA A 864 22.33 -16.11 39.93
CA ALA A 864 22.76 -17.11 40.92
C ALA A 864 24.26 -17.02 41.20
N LEU A 865 25.07 -16.93 40.14
CA LEU A 865 26.51 -16.81 40.24
C LEU A 865 26.92 -15.49 40.92
N VAL A 866 26.30 -14.37 40.54
CA VAL A 866 26.58 -13.06 41.16
C VAL A 866 26.13 -13.02 42.62
N ARG A 867 24.98 -13.62 42.98
CA ARG A 867 24.54 -13.73 44.38
C ARG A 867 25.56 -14.49 45.23
N SER A 868 26.03 -15.65 44.75
CA SER A 868 27.06 -16.44 45.44
C SER A 868 28.35 -15.64 45.62
N TRP A 869 28.77 -14.93 44.56
CA TRP A 869 29.99 -14.13 44.61
C TRP A 869 29.88 -12.93 45.57
N VAL A 870 28.77 -12.20 45.60
CA VAL A 870 28.59 -11.07 46.54
C VAL A 870 28.58 -11.55 48.00
N ALA A 871 28.13 -12.78 48.26
CA ALA A 871 28.15 -13.37 49.60
C ALA A 871 29.58 -13.61 50.10
N ASP A 872 30.41 -14.27 49.28
CA ASP A 872 31.73 -14.75 49.72
C ASP A 872 32.90 -13.85 49.30
N CYS A 873 32.67 -12.93 48.37
CA CYS A 873 33.68 -12.13 47.67
C CYS A 873 34.86 -12.97 47.14
N ARG A 874 34.56 -14.20 46.70
CA ARG A 874 35.52 -15.16 46.16
C ARG A 874 35.05 -15.67 44.81
N PHE A 875 36.00 -15.87 43.90
CA PHE A 875 35.75 -16.47 42.60
C PHE A 875 35.72 -17.99 42.76
N PRO A 876 34.67 -18.69 42.28
CA PRO A 876 34.74 -20.13 42.09
C PRO A 876 35.91 -20.47 41.16
N ALA A 877 36.66 -21.54 41.48
CA ALA A 877 37.90 -21.90 40.77
C ALA A 877 37.68 -22.21 39.27
N ASP A 878 36.46 -22.57 38.86
CA ASP A 878 36.13 -23.02 37.50
C ASP A 878 35.35 -22.00 36.65
N THR A 879 35.15 -20.75 37.10
CA THR A 879 34.33 -19.78 36.37
C THR A 879 35.14 -18.63 35.76
N GLY A 880 35.77 -18.89 34.61
CA GLY A 880 36.33 -17.83 33.75
C GLY A 880 35.28 -16.84 33.21
N GLY A 881 33.98 -17.14 33.37
CA GLY A 881 32.85 -16.36 32.83
C GLY A 881 32.12 -15.43 33.81
N ILE A 882 32.49 -15.36 35.10
CA ILE A 882 31.71 -14.57 36.08
C ILE A 882 31.70 -13.06 35.79
N TRP A 883 32.72 -12.53 35.11
CA TRP A 883 32.76 -11.13 34.68
C TRP A 883 31.73 -10.80 33.63
N VAL A 884 31.54 -11.71 32.68
CA VAL A 884 30.45 -11.60 31.72
C VAL A 884 29.11 -11.65 32.47
N SER A 885 28.97 -12.51 33.48
CA SER A 885 27.78 -12.54 34.33
C SER A 885 27.54 -11.26 35.13
N LEU A 886 28.58 -10.61 35.66
CA LEU A 886 28.44 -9.31 36.32
C LEU A 886 27.97 -8.22 35.35
N VAL A 887 28.56 -8.16 34.14
CA VAL A 887 28.13 -7.21 33.11
C VAL A 887 26.69 -7.48 32.70
N ARG A 888 26.28 -8.74 32.55
CA ARG A 888 24.91 -9.14 32.22
C ARG A 888 23.92 -8.76 33.31
N VAL A 889 24.24 -9.06 34.57
CA VAL A 889 23.42 -8.66 35.73
C VAL A 889 23.35 -7.14 35.83
N ALA A 890 24.45 -6.41 35.59
CA ALA A 890 24.41 -4.95 35.54
C ALA A 890 23.53 -4.43 34.40
N SER A 891 23.65 -5.03 33.21
CA SER A 891 22.88 -4.66 32.01
C SER A 891 21.38 -4.90 32.15
N ASP A 892 20.98 -5.96 32.85
CA ASP A 892 19.58 -6.26 33.14
C ASP A 892 19.05 -5.44 34.34
N MET A 893 19.79 -5.44 35.46
CA MET A 893 19.32 -4.85 36.71
C MET A 893 19.33 -3.31 36.69
N ILE A 894 20.37 -2.67 36.16
CA ILE A 894 20.54 -1.21 36.32
C ILE A 894 19.45 -0.40 35.61
N PRO A 895 19.06 -0.68 34.34
CA PRO A 895 18.07 0.11 33.63
C PRO A 895 16.68 0.06 34.28
N GLY A 896 16.30 -1.09 34.84
CA GLY A 896 14.98 -1.31 35.45
C GLY A 896 14.83 -0.83 36.90
N GLN A 897 15.89 -0.32 37.54
CA GLN A 897 15.89 0.13 38.94
C GLN A 897 15.98 1.66 39.11
N THR A 898 15.47 2.17 40.24
CA THR A 898 15.74 3.55 40.64
C THR A 898 17.25 3.77 40.82
N ALA A 899 17.72 4.98 40.53
CA ALA A 899 19.14 5.33 40.67
C ALA A 899 19.67 5.01 42.07
N GLN A 900 18.90 5.36 43.11
CA GLN A 900 19.26 5.12 44.50
C GLN A 900 19.35 3.61 44.83
N ALA A 901 18.36 2.81 44.42
CA ALA A 901 18.32 1.39 44.77
C ALA A 901 19.44 0.60 44.08
N ALA A 902 19.66 0.87 42.78
CA ALA A 902 20.73 0.26 42.02
C ALA A 902 22.11 0.67 42.55
N GLN A 903 22.31 1.97 42.80
CA GLN A 903 23.59 2.50 43.28
C GLN A 903 23.94 1.94 44.66
N SER A 904 22.97 1.89 45.57
CA SER A 904 23.14 1.35 46.92
C SER A 904 23.68 -0.09 46.88
N PHE A 905 23.16 -0.92 45.97
CA PHE A 905 23.64 -2.29 45.80
C PHE A 905 25.08 -2.35 45.27
N TRP A 906 25.37 -1.70 44.14
CA TRP A 906 26.68 -1.75 43.51
C TRP A 906 27.78 -1.10 44.35
N GLN A 907 27.49 0.01 45.06
CA GLN A 907 28.40 0.59 46.05
C GLN A 907 28.59 -0.29 47.28
N GLY A 908 27.55 -1.01 47.70
CA GLY A 908 27.64 -2.01 48.76
C GLY A 908 28.58 -3.16 48.38
N ALA A 909 28.42 -3.70 47.17
CA ALA A 909 29.29 -4.74 46.63
C ALA A 909 30.75 -4.25 46.50
N LEU A 910 30.97 -3.03 46.01
CA LEU A 910 32.30 -2.42 45.95
C LEU A 910 32.94 -2.28 47.33
N ARG A 911 32.22 -1.76 48.34
CA ARG A 911 32.75 -1.61 49.70
C ARG A 911 33.06 -2.96 50.36
N ARG A 912 32.23 -3.97 50.14
CA ARG A 912 32.36 -5.30 50.75
C ARG A 912 33.46 -6.15 50.10
N CYS A 913 33.51 -6.15 48.76
CA CYS A 913 34.36 -7.06 48.01
C CYS A 913 35.55 -6.39 47.34
N GLY A 914 35.56 -5.06 47.14
CA GLY A 914 36.55 -4.34 46.35
C GLY A 914 38.00 -4.56 46.80
N ALA A 915 38.26 -4.61 48.12
CA ALA A 915 39.60 -4.86 48.66
C ALA A 915 40.15 -6.26 48.37
N LYS A 916 39.29 -7.21 47.96
CA LYS A 916 39.66 -8.59 47.60
C LYS A 916 39.81 -8.78 46.09
N LEU A 917 39.55 -7.75 45.29
CA LEU A 917 39.63 -7.78 43.84
C LEU A 917 40.96 -7.22 43.36
N GLN A 918 41.41 -7.67 42.19
CA GLN A 918 42.51 -6.99 41.49
C GLN A 918 42.11 -5.55 41.15
N PRO A 919 43.05 -4.60 41.01
CA PRO A 919 42.71 -3.22 40.65
C PRO A 919 41.88 -3.13 39.37
N ALA A 920 42.26 -3.89 38.34
CA ALA A 920 41.53 -3.98 37.06
C ALA A 920 40.05 -4.42 37.21
N GLN A 921 39.79 -5.23 38.24
CA GLN A 921 38.49 -5.83 38.57
C GLN A 921 37.62 -4.90 39.41
N ALA A 922 38.20 -4.21 40.40
CA ALA A 922 37.48 -3.26 41.26
C ALA A 922 36.85 -2.10 40.45
N VAL A 923 37.54 -1.64 39.41
CA VAL A 923 37.09 -0.57 38.51
C VAL A 923 35.75 -0.89 37.82
N TRP A 924 35.44 -2.17 37.56
CA TRP A 924 34.14 -2.54 37.00
C TRP A 924 32.98 -2.27 37.96
N LEU A 925 33.16 -2.56 39.25
CA LEU A 925 32.15 -2.26 40.27
C LEU A 925 32.00 -0.76 40.48
N GLU A 926 33.09 0.01 40.38
CA GLU A 926 33.04 1.48 40.36
C GLU A 926 32.21 1.98 39.17
N LEU A 927 32.44 1.41 37.97
CA LEU A 927 31.67 1.74 36.78
C LEU A 927 30.18 1.40 36.96
N PHE A 928 29.84 0.20 37.43
CA PHE A 928 28.46 -0.18 37.67
C PHE A 928 27.80 0.73 38.71
N ALA A 929 28.48 1.06 39.80
CA ALA A 929 27.99 1.99 40.81
C ALA A 929 27.75 3.40 40.25
N ALA A 930 28.63 3.89 39.39
CA ALA A 930 28.50 5.20 38.75
C ALA A 930 27.34 5.24 37.73
N VAL A 931 27.21 4.21 36.89
CA VAL A 931 26.09 4.06 35.93
C VAL A 931 24.77 3.90 36.69
N ALA A 932 24.76 3.08 37.74
CA ALA A 932 23.61 2.88 38.61
C ALA A 932 23.15 4.18 39.28
N GLY A 933 24.09 4.99 39.78
CA GLY A 933 23.81 6.29 40.39
C GLY A 933 23.37 7.38 39.42
N ARG A 934 23.29 7.08 38.11
CA ARG A 934 22.99 8.04 37.05
C ARG A 934 23.86 9.31 37.14
N ASN A 935 25.15 9.13 37.45
CA ASN A 935 26.09 10.24 37.62
C ASN A 935 27.13 10.24 36.48
N PRO A 936 26.88 10.98 35.38
CA PRO A 936 27.81 11.08 34.26
C PRO A 936 29.25 11.46 34.64
N GLU A 937 29.43 12.35 35.63
CA GLU A 937 30.78 12.76 36.06
C GLU A 937 31.55 11.61 36.70
N ALA A 938 30.89 10.80 37.53
CA ALA A 938 31.49 9.64 38.19
C ALA A 938 31.78 8.47 37.23
N ILE A 939 31.16 8.42 36.05
CA ILE A 939 31.35 7.34 35.06
C ILE A 939 32.69 7.47 34.34
N HIS A 940 33.18 8.69 34.10
CA HIS A 940 34.36 8.98 33.26
C HIS A 940 35.61 8.19 33.63
N GLY A 941 36.03 8.28 34.89
CA GLY A 941 37.26 7.63 35.37
C GLY A 941 37.21 6.11 35.21
N PRO A 942 36.23 5.43 35.84
CA PRO A 942 36.09 3.99 35.73
C PRO A 942 35.89 3.50 34.29
N ALA A 943 35.07 4.19 33.49
CA ALA A 943 34.79 3.75 32.12
C ALA A 943 36.06 3.78 31.23
N ARG A 944 36.91 4.81 31.36
CA ARG A 944 38.18 4.89 30.63
C ARG A 944 39.18 3.83 31.10
N GLN A 945 39.25 3.57 32.40
CA GLN A 945 40.13 2.54 32.95
C GLN A 945 39.69 1.13 32.51
N VAL A 946 38.39 0.86 32.43
CA VAL A 946 37.86 -0.39 31.85
C VAL A 946 38.25 -0.51 30.38
N LEU A 947 37.98 0.52 29.56
CA LEU A 947 38.28 0.50 28.12
C LEU A 947 39.77 0.36 27.80
N ALA A 948 40.66 0.77 28.73
CA ALA A 948 42.11 0.58 28.59
C ALA A 948 42.56 -0.89 28.77
N GLN A 949 41.74 -1.75 29.38
CA GLN A 949 42.05 -3.17 29.62
C GLN A 949 41.75 -4.05 28.40
N ASP A 950 42.21 -3.63 27.22
CA ASP A 950 41.75 -4.08 25.90
C ASP A 950 41.76 -5.62 25.70
N LYS A 951 42.75 -6.31 26.28
CA LYS A 951 42.94 -7.77 26.16
C LYS A 951 41.95 -8.60 26.99
N LEU A 952 41.21 -7.99 27.90
CA LEU A 952 40.32 -8.65 28.85
C LEU A 952 38.83 -8.42 28.55
N LEU A 953 38.51 -7.63 27.52
CA LEU A 953 37.14 -7.28 27.16
C LEU A 953 36.60 -8.13 26.02
N ASP A 954 35.56 -8.91 26.31
CA ASP A 954 34.73 -9.49 25.26
C ASP A 954 33.85 -8.42 24.58
N GLY A 955 33.16 -8.80 23.50
CA GLY A 955 32.35 -7.86 22.72
C GLY A 955 31.18 -7.25 23.51
N GLU A 956 30.65 -7.95 24.51
CA GLU A 956 29.52 -7.51 25.33
C GLU A 956 29.97 -6.49 26.39
N SER A 957 31.04 -6.80 27.13
CA SER A 957 31.66 -5.93 28.12
C SER A 957 32.17 -4.64 27.48
N ARG A 958 32.82 -4.75 26.32
CA ARG A 958 33.26 -3.56 25.56
C ARG A 958 32.09 -2.70 25.13
N ALA A 959 31.00 -3.29 24.67
CA ALA A 959 29.83 -2.53 24.24
C ALA A 959 29.20 -1.77 25.41
N TYR A 960 29.06 -2.42 26.58
CA TYR A 960 28.57 -1.77 27.80
C TYR A 960 29.45 -0.60 28.22
N ALA A 961 30.77 -0.82 28.34
CA ALA A 961 31.71 0.22 28.75
C ALA A 961 31.77 1.38 27.76
N THR A 962 31.66 1.09 26.45
CA THR A 962 31.59 2.12 25.39
C THR A 962 30.31 2.93 25.52
N LEU A 963 29.15 2.28 25.67
CA LEU A 963 27.87 2.97 25.89
C LEU A 963 27.94 3.89 27.11
N ALA A 964 28.46 3.40 28.23
CA ALA A 964 28.61 4.17 29.46
C ALA A 964 29.54 5.37 29.29
N ALA A 965 30.75 5.16 28.76
CA ALA A 965 31.75 6.21 28.56
C ALA A 965 31.25 7.33 27.63
N VAL A 966 30.69 6.94 26.48
CA VAL A 966 30.25 7.87 25.45
C VAL A 966 29.00 8.64 25.89
N SER A 967 28.01 7.96 26.49
CA SER A 967 26.80 8.63 26.98
C SER A 967 27.10 9.59 28.13
N ALA A 968 27.97 9.21 29.07
CA ALA A 968 28.41 10.07 30.15
C ALA A 968 29.15 11.31 29.61
N SER A 969 30.10 11.11 28.70
CA SER A 969 30.85 12.20 28.07
C SER A 969 29.94 13.16 27.30
N TYR A 970 28.92 12.63 26.64
CA TYR A 970 27.92 13.46 25.98
C TYR A 970 27.09 14.28 26.98
N ALA A 971 26.60 13.63 28.04
CA ALA A 971 25.76 14.24 29.07
C ALA A 971 26.49 15.36 29.86
N THR A 972 27.81 15.23 30.09
CA THR A 972 28.63 16.27 30.74
C THR A 972 29.15 17.33 29.77
N GLY A 973 28.66 17.38 28.53
CA GLY A 973 29.09 18.37 27.53
C GLY A 973 30.47 18.13 26.89
N ARG A 974 31.18 17.04 27.22
CA ARG A 974 32.49 16.65 26.66
C ARG A 974 32.36 15.92 25.32
N ARG A 975 31.76 16.59 24.33
CA ARG A 975 31.39 15.96 23.04
C ARG A 975 32.60 15.45 22.24
N GLU A 976 33.72 16.16 22.25
CA GLU A 976 34.93 15.73 21.52
C GLU A 976 35.55 14.48 22.13
N GLU A 977 35.54 14.36 23.45
CA GLU A 977 35.95 13.15 24.16
C GLU A 977 35.02 11.99 23.82
N ALA A 978 33.71 12.22 23.87
CA ALA A 978 32.70 11.22 23.49
C ALA A 978 32.91 10.71 22.05
N ALA A 979 33.17 11.61 21.10
CA ALA A 979 33.44 11.27 19.70
C ALA A 979 34.72 10.45 19.55
N ARG A 980 35.79 10.83 20.24
CA ARG A 980 37.08 10.12 20.21
C ARG A 980 36.94 8.69 20.74
N ILE A 981 36.30 8.53 21.91
CA ILE A 981 36.06 7.21 22.51
C ILE A 981 35.23 6.35 21.56
N PHE A 982 34.16 6.92 20.98
CA PHE A 982 33.29 6.19 20.05
C PHE A 982 34.05 5.71 18.80
N VAL A 983 34.88 6.57 18.19
CA VAL A 983 35.69 6.22 17.00
C VAL A 983 36.72 5.13 17.33
N GLU A 984 37.41 5.25 18.46
CA GLU A 984 38.40 4.26 18.90
C GLU A 984 37.76 2.88 19.13
N GLN A 985 36.63 2.85 19.85
CA GLN A 985 35.96 1.59 20.19
C GLN A 985 35.21 0.97 19.02
N ARG A 986 34.75 1.78 18.05
CA ARG A 986 34.05 1.29 16.84
C ARG A 986 34.87 0.27 16.06
N GLN A 987 36.19 0.44 15.99
CA GLN A 987 37.07 -0.50 15.28
C GLN A 987 37.26 -1.82 16.03
N LYS A 988 37.02 -1.83 17.34
CA LYS A 988 37.23 -2.96 18.25
C LYS A 988 35.94 -3.72 18.58
N LEU A 989 34.78 -3.15 18.25
CA LEU A 989 33.48 -3.75 18.47
C LEU A 989 33.05 -4.62 17.27
N PRO A 990 32.43 -5.79 17.50
CA PRO A 990 31.83 -6.57 16.42
C PRO A 990 30.79 -5.75 15.65
N PRO A 991 30.69 -5.89 14.31
CA PRO A 991 29.71 -5.15 13.50
C PRO A 991 28.28 -5.25 14.04
N ALA A 992 27.86 -6.45 14.47
CA ALA A 992 26.53 -6.68 15.05
C ALA A 992 26.22 -5.81 16.29
N ARG A 993 27.22 -5.44 17.09
CA ARG A 993 27.04 -4.56 18.26
C ARG A 993 26.95 -3.09 17.84
N MET A 994 27.69 -2.69 16.81
CA MET A 994 27.64 -1.33 16.25
C MET A 994 26.31 -1.03 15.55
N GLU A 995 25.63 -2.05 15.03
CA GLU A 995 24.34 -1.89 14.37
C GLU A 995 23.14 -1.84 15.33
N THR A 996 23.35 -1.91 16.65
CA THR A 996 22.25 -1.79 17.63
C THR A 996 21.68 -0.38 17.70
N GLY A 997 20.41 -0.25 18.09
CA GLY A 997 19.71 1.04 18.22
C GLY A 997 20.48 2.05 19.10
N PRO A 998 20.89 1.68 20.34
CA PRO A 998 21.69 2.54 21.21
C PRO A 998 23.00 3.06 20.58
N MET A 999 23.76 2.20 19.90
CA MET A 999 25.02 2.59 19.27
C MET A 999 24.79 3.53 18.08
N ARG A 1000 23.77 3.28 17.25
CA ARG A 1000 23.39 4.18 16.14
C ARG A 1000 22.95 5.55 16.66
N TYR A 1001 22.20 5.58 17.76
CA TYR A 1001 21.77 6.82 18.38
C TYR A 1001 22.95 7.65 18.90
N LEU A 1002 23.92 7.03 19.57
CA LEU A 1002 25.15 7.72 19.98
C LEU A 1002 25.96 8.22 18.78
N MET A 1003 26.13 7.41 17.73
CA MET A 1003 26.81 7.82 16.50
C MET A 1003 26.20 9.11 15.93
N MET A 1004 24.88 9.18 15.90
CA MET A 1004 24.12 10.34 15.43
C MET A 1004 24.30 11.57 16.30
N LEU A 1005 24.18 11.41 17.63
CA LEU A 1005 24.38 12.50 18.58
C LEU A 1005 25.75 13.16 18.44
N LEU A 1006 26.78 12.37 18.15
CA LEU A 1006 28.16 12.81 18.01
C LEU A 1006 28.44 13.47 16.66
N THR A 1007 27.71 13.08 15.61
CA THR A 1007 27.90 13.59 14.24
C THR A 1007 27.00 14.79 13.88
N ALA A 1008 25.91 15.01 14.61
CA ALA A 1008 24.90 16.04 14.32
C ALA A 1008 25.44 17.49 14.20
N LYS A 1009 26.57 17.84 14.85
CA LYS A 1009 27.17 19.18 14.73
C LYS A 1009 28.17 19.36 13.58
N GLN A 1010 28.67 18.28 12.96
CA GLN A 1010 29.53 18.41 11.77
C GLN A 1010 28.73 18.87 10.55
N LYS A 1011 27.44 18.50 10.44
CA LYS A 1011 26.55 18.97 9.36
C LYS A 1011 25.99 20.39 9.56
N ALA A 1012 25.83 20.86 10.79
CA ALA A 1012 25.38 22.23 11.08
C ALA A 1012 26.46 23.31 10.80
N LYS A 1013 27.72 22.92 10.62
CA LYS A 1013 28.82 23.78 10.14
C LYS A 1013 29.14 23.59 8.65
N ALA A 1014 28.46 22.66 7.96
CA ALA A 1014 28.72 22.26 6.58
C ALA A 1014 27.44 22.22 5.73
N SER A 1015 26.51 23.12 6.00
CA SER A 1015 25.49 23.54 5.03
C SER A 1015 25.72 25.04 4.80
N PRO A 1016 25.89 25.51 3.55
CA PRO A 1016 25.90 26.94 3.26
C PRO A 1016 24.59 27.61 3.66
#